data_AF-A0A803L5M2-F1
#
_entry.id   AF-A0A803L5M2-F1
#
_cell.length_a   1.000
_cell.length_b   1.000
_cell.length_c   1.000
_cell.angle_alpha   90.00
_cell.angle_beta   90.00
_cell.angle_gamma   90.00
#
_symmetry.space_group_name_H-M   'P 1'
#
loop_
_entity.id
_entity.type
_entity.pdbx_description
1 polymer ?
#
loop_
_entity_poly.entity_id
_entity_poly.type
_entity_poly.pdbx_seq_one_letter_code
_entity_poly.pdbx_strand_id
1 'polypeptide(L)'
;MMLLFVLGYGQDYICSRATYFGSPNCQGNPTGACGYGEYGRTANDGYVAGVHRPYKNGTGCGACYQVRCKTGECTEDGVVVVATDFGVGDWTDFLFPAKAYAKMARPGLEAELLSYGVVNIEYRRVPCTFGGLNLIINIHEGTRYPHYLAIIITYNPSLYDVVGVQVWQEETKEWRPMRKPFGAVWDMENPPRVEGGAYKTRYFLVASNTNHATWVESPTLIPANWGKGANFELAIELLFANVAYLLLYVDDIVLITSSEKLKCDIIALLKSKFMISMSDLGKFELIFGNFFGACGYGPYGKTANGGYVAAVSKLFRNGTGCGACYQVKCKAPECNEEGVKVVATDHAFTYDADFILSAKVYAKMAKPGKEMDLLDCEYVNIEYERVPCKYPGKNVMVKVHEHSFFPHYLALVLLNQGGMYDITAVEIYEEATQEWKSCRRAYGGVWDMHSPPKGELTMRFYACGSGTTEGKWIVASNVVPAYWKAAGACGYGEYGRTVNDGDAAAVPRRLFRNGVGCGACYKIKCKEAECNDDGVEVVVTDHGESHESDFILSGQAFAKMAESGMEAKLKAYGHVNIEYQRVPCQYPGNNLMLKVHEHAHYPNYLAMIFYYQAGIYDITAVEIFEEANLQWRACRRAYGAVWDMENPPKGGLTVRFFASASVAAEAKWVVVANVIPLAWQAGVVYDTSIQLS
;
A
#
# COMPACT_ATOMS: atom_id res chain seq x y z
N MET A 1 36.68 -19.04 6.17
CA MET A 1 36.90 -18.02 7.22
C MET A 1 35.83 -16.95 7.03
N MET A 2 34.69 -17.08 7.72
CA MET A 2 33.59 -16.11 7.66
C MET A 2 33.92 -14.97 8.61
N LEU A 3 34.20 -13.78 8.07
CA LEU A 3 34.27 -12.55 8.84
C LEU A 3 32.84 -11.99 8.98
N LEU A 4 32.31 -12.02 10.19
CA LEU A 4 31.10 -11.29 10.56
C LEU A 4 31.47 -9.80 10.68
N PHE A 5 30.91 -8.95 9.82
CA PHE A 5 30.84 -7.51 10.10
C PHE A 5 29.48 -7.21 10.72
N VAL A 6 29.49 -6.75 11.97
CA VAL A 6 28.31 -6.14 12.62
C VAL A 6 28.30 -4.67 12.22
N LEU A 7 27.41 -4.29 11.30
CA LEU A 7 27.11 -2.88 11.00
C LEU A 7 25.80 -2.51 11.73
N GLY A 8 25.90 -1.70 12.78
CA GLY A 8 24.72 -1.08 13.39
C GLY A 8 24.25 0.10 12.53
N TYR A 9 23.01 0.06 12.04
CA TYR A 9 22.43 1.17 11.28
C TYR A 9 21.49 2.03 12.14
N GLY A 10 21.77 3.33 12.19
CA GLY A 10 20.84 4.36 12.65
C GLY A 10 19.88 4.77 11.53
N GLN A 11 18.63 5.08 11.88
CA GLN A 11 17.65 5.68 10.97
C GLN A 11 18.13 7.06 10.49
N ASP A 12 17.81 7.43 9.25
CA ASP A 12 18.01 8.79 8.73
C ASP A 12 17.06 9.76 9.45
N TYR A 13 17.51 11.01 9.61
CA TYR A 13 16.75 12.06 10.28
C TYR A 13 15.76 12.73 9.31
N ILE A 14 14.52 12.92 9.75
CA ILE A 14 13.44 13.61 9.04
C ILE A 14 13.47 15.09 9.45
N CYS A 15 13.62 16.00 8.49
CA CYS A 15 13.55 17.44 8.73
C CYS A 15 12.13 17.89 9.10
N SER A 16 12.01 18.79 10.08
CA SER A 16 10.74 19.35 10.52
C SER A 16 10.93 20.64 11.32
N ARG A 17 9.85 21.14 11.95
CA ARG A 17 9.87 22.24 12.91
C ARG A 17 9.34 21.78 14.25
N ALA A 18 9.84 22.43 15.30
CA ALA A 18 9.41 22.23 16.67
C ALA A 18 9.03 23.55 17.31
N THR A 19 8.05 23.52 18.20
CA THR A 19 7.75 24.63 19.11
C THR A 19 7.51 24.10 20.51
N TYR A 20 7.29 24.99 21.47
CA TYR A 20 6.98 24.63 22.83
C TYR A 20 5.76 25.35 23.37
N PHE A 21 5.19 24.80 24.43
CA PHE A 21 4.18 25.48 25.24
C PHE A 21 4.67 25.64 26.68
N GLY A 22 4.20 26.73 27.30
CA GLY A 22 4.36 26.94 28.73
C GLY A 22 3.33 26.12 29.50
N SER A 23 3.75 25.47 30.57
CA SER A 23 2.87 24.92 31.60
C SER A 23 3.40 25.31 32.98
N PRO A 24 2.56 25.41 34.04
CA PRO A 24 2.99 25.89 35.35
C PRO A 24 4.20 25.13 35.95
N ASN A 25 4.37 23.86 35.55
CA ASN A 25 5.47 22.99 35.99
C ASN A 25 6.44 22.63 34.84
N CYS A 26 6.33 23.28 33.68
CA CYS A 26 7.11 23.01 32.45
C CYS A 26 7.08 21.55 31.94
N GLN A 27 6.05 20.79 32.34
CA GLN A 27 5.81 19.38 31.97
C GLN A 27 4.69 19.25 30.92
N GLY A 28 4.52 18.03 30.39
CA GLY A 28 3.46 17.66 29.45
C GLY A 28 2.03 17.83 30.00
N ASN A 29 1.05 17.53 29.15
CA ASN A 29 -0.39 17.62 29.45
C ASN A 29 -0.91 16.28 30.02
N PRO A 30 -1.64 16.25 31.16
CA PRO A 30 -2.22 15.01 31.68
C PRO A 30 -3.39 14.47 30.86
N THR A 31 -4.04 15.27 30.02
CA THR A 31 -5.23 14.86 29.24
C THR A 31 -4.95 14.72 27.75
N GLY A 32 -3.72 14.34 27.40
CA GLY A 32 -3.31 14.20 26.00
C GLY A 32 -4.08 13.14 25.21
N ALA A 33 -4.11 13.29 23.89
CA ALA A 33 -4.81 12.45 22.93
C ALA A 33 -4.33 10.98 22.88
N CYS A 34 -3.22 10.65 23.53
CA CYS A 34 -2.80 9.25 23.71
C CYS A 34 -3.52 8.56 24.87
N GLY A 35 -4.22 9.30 25.75
CA GLY A 35 -5.00 8.74 26.85
C GLY A 35 -4.18 8.28 28.05
N TYR A 36 -2.95 8.79 28.22
CA TYR A 36 -2.04 8.36 29.28
C TYR A 36 -2.32 8.93 30.68
N GLY A 37 -3.24 9.88 30.82
CA GLY A 37 -3.48 10.52 32.12
C GLY A 37 -2.22 11.25 32.62
N GLU A 38 -2.06 11.32 33.95
CA GLU A 38 -0.89 11.95 34.59
C GLU A 38 0.45 11.35 34.15
N TYR A 39 0.49 10.07 33.76
CA TYR A 39 1.71 9.46 33.22
C TYR A 39 2.21 10.15 31.95
N GLY A 40 1.32 10.69 31.12
CA GLY A 40 1.68 11.40 29.89
C GLY A 40 2.54 12.65 30.12
N ARG A 41 2.55 13.20 31.35
CA ARG A 41 3.37 14.36 31.73
C ARG A 41 4.78 13.98 32.17
N THR A 42 4.93 12.80 32.75
CA THR A 42 6.13 12.36 33.48
C THR A 42 6.88 11.24 32.78
N ALA A 43 6.32 10.66 31.72
CA ALA A 43 7.01 9.70 30.87
C ALA A 43 8.39 10.24 30.44
N ASN A 44 9.41 9.38 30.48
CA ASN A 44 10.79 9.75 30.16
C ASN A 44 11.28 10.99 30.93
N ASP A 45 11.05 11.05 32.25
CA ASP A 45 11.37 12.20 33.10
C ASP A 45 10.76 13.54 32.66
N GLY A 46 9.64 13.49 31.93
CA GLY A 46 8.97 14.64 31.34
C GLY A 46 9.57 15.13 30.02
N TYR A 47 10.51 14.38 29.43
CA TYR A 47 10.93 14.55 28.03
C TYR A 47 9.90 13.90 27.10
N VAL A 48 8.77 14.59 26.96
CA VAL A 48 7.63 14.17 26.15
C VAL A 48 7.37 15.19 25.04
N ALA A 49 6.61 14.79 24.04
CA ALA A 49 6.12 15.71 23.01
C ALA A 49 4.68 15.35 22.59
N GLY A 50 3.90 16.39 22.32
CA GLY A 50 2.78 16.27 21.41
C GLY A 50 3.31 16.17 20.00
N VAL A 51 2.84 15.19 19.23
CA VAL A 51 3.33 14.93 17.87
C VAL A 51 2.23 15.08 16.83
N HIS A 52 2.58 15.52 15.62
CA HIS A 52 1.65 15.62 14.50
C HIS A 52 1.76 14.42 13.55
N ARG A 53 2.68 14.45 12.58
CA ARG A 53 2.92 13.33 11.65
C ARG A 53 3.22 12.01 12.38
N PRO A 54 4.04 12.00 13.45
CA PRO A 54 4.31 10.77 14.22
C PRO A 54 3.11 10.21 15.00
N TYR A 55 2.01 10.96 15.20
CA TYR A 55 0.85 10.50 15.98
C TYR A 55 0.15 9.30 15.34
N LYS A 56 0.05 9.26 14.01
CA LYS A 56 -0.57 8.16 13.22
C LYS A 56 -1.91 7.69 13.78
N ASN A 57 -2.81 8.63 14.05
CA ASN A 57 -4.12 8.37 14.66
C ASN A 57 -4.03 7.53 15.97
N GLY A 58 -3.08 7.88 16.83
CA GLY A 58 -2.82 7.19 18.11
C GLY A 58 -1.95 5.94 18.01
N THR A 59 -1.54 5.51 16.82
CA THR A 59 -0.65 4.34 16.65
C THR A 59 0.78 4.65 17.05
N GLY A 60 1.22 5.90 16.93
CA GLY A 60 2.54 6.33 17.38
C GLY A 60 2.62 6.70 18.86
N CYS A 61 1.53 6.55 19.62
CA CYS A 61 1.54 6.81 21.06
C CYS A 61 2.53 5.87 21.77
N GLY A 62 3.41 6.45 22.57
CA GLY A 62 4.45 5.72 23.30
C GLY A 62 5.73 5.48 22.50
N ALA A 63 5.79 5.88 21.22
CA ALA A 63 7.01 5.78 20.41
C ALA A 63 8.05 6.85 20.82
N CYS A 64 9.33 6.48 20.76
CA CYS A 64 10.44 7.38 21.04
C CYS A 64 11.09 7.94 19.80
N TYR A 65 11.46 9.21 19.87
CA TYR A 65 12.15 9.93 18.81
C TYR A 65 13.34 10.67 19.35
N GLN A 66 14.49 10.54 18.70
CA GLN A 66 15.62 11.44 18.91
C GLN A 66 15.38 12.68 18.03
N VAL A 67 15.33 13.85 18.64
CA VAL A 67 15.05 15.13 17.99
C VAL A 67 16.20 16.09 18.25
N ARG A 68 16.79 16.63 17.18
CA ARG A 68 17.88 17.63 17.22
C ARG A 68 17.45 18.92 16.55
N CYS A 69 17.78 20.08 17.12
CA CYS A 69 17.53 21.37 16.46
C CYS A 69 18.74 21.82 15.63
N LYS A 70 18.49 22.64 14.60
CA LYS A 70 19.49 23.07 13.60
C LYS A 70 20.11 24.45 13.88
N THR A 71 19.84 25.07 15.03
CA THR A 71 20.41 26.38 15.37
C THR A 71 21.77 26.21 16.06
N GLY A 72 22.58 27.28 16.13
CA GLY A 72 23.94 27.21 16.70
C GLY A 72 23.98 26.87 18.19
N GLU A 73 22.86 27.10 18.87
CA GLU A 73 22.62 26.93 20.30
C GLU A 73 22.33 25.47 20.66
N CYS A 74 22.11 24.61 19.67
CA CYS A 74 21.70 23.23 19.85
C CYS A 74 22.88 22.28 20.15
N THR A 75 22.61 21.21 20.89
CA THR A 75 23.50 20.04 20.97
C THR A 75 23.38 19.20 19.72
N GLU A 76 24.44 18.47 19.35
CA GLU A 76 24.43 17.59 18.18
C GLU A 76 23.49 16.37 18.39
N ASP A 77 23.41 15.87 19.62
CA ASP A 77 22.62 14.70 19.99
C ASP A 77 21.13 15.02 20.18
N GLY A 78 20.79 16.28 20.47
CA GLY A 78 19.44 16.71 20.76
C GLY A 78 18.84 16.08 22.02
N VAL A 79 17.57 15.70 21.94
CA VAL A 79 16.80 15.08 23.03
C VAL A 79 16.03 13.87 22.53
N VAL A 80 15.95 12.80 23.33
CA VAL A 80 15.02 11.69 23.09
C VAL A 80 13.71 11.98 23.80
N VAL A 81 12.60 11.97 23.08
CA VAL A 81 11.26 12.20 23.62
C VAL A 81 10.28 11.08 23.33
N VAL A 82 9.27 10.95 24.20
CA VAL A 82 8.14 10.04 24.02
C VAL A 82 6.95 10.81 23.46
N ALA A 83 6.31 10.27 22.43
CA ALA A 83 5.05 10.76 21.91
C ALA A 83 3.90 10.45 22.90
N THR A 84 3.42 11.46 23.62
CA THR A 84 2.35 11.30 24.64
C THR A 84 1.08 12.08 24.33
N ASP A 85 1.08 12.88 23.26
CA ASP A 85 -0.07 13.68 22.86
C ASP A 85 -0.10 13.88 21.34
N PHE A 86 -1.23 14.36 20.83
CA PHE A 86 -1.33 14.99 19.53
C PHE A 86 -1.13 16.49 19.71
N GLY A 87 -0.14 17.06 19.01
CA GLY A 87 0.18 18.48 19.14
C GLY A 87 0.53 19.09 17.80
N VAL A 88 -0.10 20.21 17.47
CA VAL A 88 0.14 20.99 16.25
C VAL A 88 0.32 22.45 16.61
N GLY A 89 1.45 23.02 16.19
CA GLY A 89 1.73 24.46 16.23
C GLY A 89 1.79 25.04 14.81
N ASP A 90 2.52 26.15 14.63
CA ASP A 90 2.80 26.74 13.32
C ASP A 90 3.72 25.83 12.48
N TRP A 91 3.12 24.89 11.73
CA TRP A 91 3.83 23.94 10.86
C TRP A 91 4.86 23.05 11.58
N THR A 92 4.61 22.71 12.84
CA THR A 92 5.53 21.88 13.67
C THR A 92 5.06 20.43 13.79
N ASP A 93 5.97 19.47 13.71
CA ASP A 93 5.66 18.08 14.06
C ASP A 93 5.78 17.76 15.54
N PHE A 94 6.56 18.56 16.27
CA PHE A 94 6.80 18.37 17.69
C PHE A 94 6.41 19.62 18.46
N LEU A 95 5.49 19.43 19.40
CA LEU A 95 5.08 20.41 20.38
C LEU A 95 5.58 19.95 21.75
N PHE A 96 6.62 20.61 22.24
CA PHE A 96 7.30 20.23 23.48
C PHE A 96 6.77 21.00 24.69
N PRO A 97 6.83 20.42 25.90
CA PRO A 97 6.94 21.22 27.11
C PRO A 97 8.25 22.02 27.10
N ALA A 98 8.24 23.23 27.68
CA ALA A 98 9.44 24.09 27.75
C ALA A 98 10.69 23.36 28.26
N LYS A 99 10.55 22.43 29.22
CA LYS A 99 11.65 21.59 29.74
C LYS A 99 12.31 20.73 28.65
N ALA A 100 11.51 20.05 27.83
CA ALA A 100 12.03 19.16 26.79
C ALA A 100 12.60 19.95 25.61
N TYR A 101 12.00 21.09 25.29
CA TYR A 101 12.49 22.00 24.27
C TYR A 101 13.87 22.57 24.64
N ALA A 102 14.02 23.08 25.86
CA ALA A 102 15.27 23.61 26.39
C ALA A 102 16.39 22.56 26.42
N LYS A 103 16.06 21.27 26.58
CA LYS A 103 17.04 20.17 26.61
C LYS A 103 17.80 19.98 25.29
N MET A 104 17.27 20.49 24.18
CA MET A 104 17.97 20.51 22.90
C MET A 104 19.11 21.53 22.86
N ALA A 105 19.13 22.53 23.76
CA ALA A 105 20.16 23.56 23.82
C ALA A 105 21.43 23.07 24.52
N ARG A 106 22.57 23.68 24.17
CA ARG A 106 23.82 23.56 24.92
C ARG A 106 23.65 24.20 26.31
N PRO A 107 24.38 23.70 27.32
CA PRO A 107 24.30 24.26 28.67
C PRO A 107 24.53 25.78 28.68
N GLY A 108 23.57 26.53 29.24
CA GLY A 108 23.60 27.99 29.35
C GLY A 108 22.95 28.75 28.19
N LEU A 109 22.52 28.07 27.11
CA LEU A 109 21.84 28.68 25.96
C LEU A 109 20.34 28.34 25.91
N GLU A 110 19.78 27.79 26.98
CA GLU A 110 18.38 27.34 27.04
C GLU A 110 17.40 28.50 26.83
N ALA A 111 17.64 29.63 27.50
CA ALA A 111 16.79 30.82 27.38
C ALA A 111 16.85 31.45 25.98
N GLU A 112 18.01 31.36 25.32
CA GLU A 112 18.19 31.84 23.96
C GLU A 112 17.44 30.95 22.96
N LEU A 113 17.55 29.63 23.06
CA LEU A 113 16.78 28.71 22.23
C LEU A 113 15.26 28.88 22.44
N LEU A 114 14.82 29.06 23.68
CA LEU A 114 13.41 29.34 23.99
C LEU A 114 12.93 30.66 23.36
N SER A 115 13.79 31.68 23.25
CA SER A 115 13.42 32.97 22.67
C SER A 115 13.04 32.89 21.19
N TYR A 116 13.50 31.87 20.47
CA TYR A 116 13.14 31.66 19.06
C TYR A 116 11.71 31.18 18.88
N GLY A 117 11.09 30.58 19.91
CA GLY A 117 9.73 30.04 19.85
C GLY A 117 9.62 28.79 18.98
N VAL A 118 9.80 28.93 17.67
CA VAL A 118 9.76 27.84 16.69
C VAL A 118 11.14 27.65 16.06
N VAL A 119 11.69 26.44 16.10
CA VAL A 119 13.00 26.11 15.50
C VAL A 119 12.90 24.98 14.48
N ASN A 120 13.81 24.99 13.51
CA ASN A 120 14.00 23.86 12.62
C ASN A 120 14.67 22.71 13.39
N ILE A 121 14.14 21.52 13.21
CA ILE A 121 14.62 20.28 13.81
C ILE A 121 14.84 19.21 12.75
N GLU A 122 15.52 18.16 13.15
CA GLU A 122 15.39 16.86 12.52
C GLU A 122 15.14 15.81 13.58
N TYR A 123 14.37 14.78 13.22
CA TYR A 123 14.06 13.70 14.16
C TYR A 123 14.13 12.34 13.51
N ARG A 124 14.39 11.31 14.30
CA ARG A 124 14.32 9.92 13.85
C ARG A 124 13.71 9.05 14.94
N ARG A 125 13.08 7.95 14.54
CA ARG A 125 12.56 6.98 15.49
C ARG A 125 13.71 6.19 16.11
N VAL A 126 13.66 6.03 17.43
CA VAL A 126 14.65 5.27 18.20
C VAL A 126 13.93 4.30 19.14
N PRO A 127 14.55 3.15 19.49
CA PRO A 127 14.03 2.33 20.58
C PRO A 127 13.93 3.15 21.86
N CYS A 128 12.90 2.92 22.65
CA CYS A 128 12.77 3.60 23.92
C CYS A 128 13.63 2.93 24.99
N THR A 129 14.54 3.69 25.61
CA THR A 129 15.41 3.18 26.67
C THR A 129 14.86 3.55 28.04
N PHE A 130 13.98 2.73 28.62
CA PHE A 130 13.59 2.94 30.02
C PHE A 130 13.89 1.74 30.93
N GLY A 131 15.18 1.55 31.23
CA GLY A 131 15.61 0.72 32.36
C GLY A 131 15.30 -0.78 32.29
N GLY A 132 14.94 -1.32 31.12
CA GLY A 132 14.68 -2.76 30.92
C GLY A 132 13.25 -3.22 31.20
N LEU A 133 12.29 -2.31 31.35
CA LEU A 133 10.88 -2.67 31.51
C LEU A 133 10.30 -3.24 30.21
N ASN A 134 9.37 -4.19 30.32
CA ASN A 134 8.61 -4.70 29.18
C ASN A 134 7.33 -3.87 28.92
N LEU A 135 6.50 -4.28 27.96
CA LEU A 135 5.24 -3.58 27.64
C LEU A 135 4.32 -3.49 28.87
N ILE A 136 3.90 -2.29 29.27
CA ILE A 136 3.03 -2.08 30.44
C ILE A 136 1.62 -1.74 29.98
N ILE A 137 0.65 -2.38 30.62
CA ILE A 137 -0.77 -2.12 30.44
C ILE A 137 -1.39 -1.61 31.73
N ASN A 138 -2.18 -0.55 31.62
CA ASN A 138 -2.99 -0.06 32.71
C ASN A 138 -4.47 -0.24 32.42
N ILE A 139 -5.23 -0.56 33.46
CA ILE A 139 -6.68 -0.59 33.38
C ILE A 139 -7.20 0.84 33.39
N HIS A 140 -7.87 1.23 32.31
CA HIS A 140 -8.44 2.55 32.16
C HIS A 140 -9.51 2.79 33.24
N GLU A 141 -9.53 3.97 33.87
CA GLU A 141 -10.44 4.30 34.98
C GLU A 141 -11.93 4.17 34.61
N GLY A 142 -12.23 4.35 33.33
CA GLY A 142 -13.56 4.16 32.72
C GLY A 142 -14.02 2.70 32.58
N THR A 143 -13.21 1.70 32.95
CA THR A 143 -13.65 0.30 32.96
C THR A 143 -14.86 0.12 33.89
N ARG A 144 -15.82 -0.70 33.47
CA ARG A 144 -17.03 -1.04 34.24
C ARG A 144 -17.22 -2.55 34.23
N TYR A 145 -16.49 -3.23 35.10
CA TYR A 145 -16.62 -4.67 35.25
C TYR A 145 -18.05 -5.08 35.67
N PRO A 146 -18.64 -6.16 35.12
CA PRO A 146 -18.08 -7.06 34.10
C PRO A 146 -18.42 -6.66 32.65
N HIS A 147 -19.10 -5.54 32.43
CA HIS A 147 -19.71 -5.20 31.14
C HIS A 147 -18.82 -4.41 30.18
N TYR A 148 -17.70 -3.86 30.66
CA TYR A 148 -16.82 -3.03 29.84
C TYR A 148 -15.39 -3.05 30.35
N LEU A 149 -14.47 -3.54 29.51
CA LEU A 149 -13.04 -3.51 29.74
C LEU A 149 -12.41 -2.43 28.86
N ALA A 150 -11.58 -1.58 29.44
CA ALA A 150 -10.73 -0.67 28.70
C ALA A 150 -9.32 -0.69 29.30
N ILE A 151 -8.32 -0.77 28.42
CA ILE A 151 -6.91 -0.86 28.79
C ILE A 151 -6.10 0.19 28.02
N ILE A 152 -4.98 0.60 28.59
CA ILE A 152 -4.07 1.62 28.04
C ILE A 152 -2.68 1.01 27.96
N ILE A 153 -2.05 1.05 26.79
CA ILE A 153 -0.66 0.60 26.61
C ILE A 153 0.28 1.80 26.79
N THR A 154 0.86 1.96 27.98
CA THR A 154 1.68 3.15 28.31
C THR A 154 3.15 3.02 27.98
N TYR A 155 3.65 1.81 27.83
CA TYR A 155 5.08 1.58 27.72
C TYR A 155 5.38 0.64 26.57
N ASN A 156 6.23 1.08 25.64
CA ASN A 156 6.65 0.29 24.50
C ASN A 156 8.15 0.46 24.27
N PRO A 157 9.00 -0.49 24.72
CA PRO A 157 10.46 -0.32 24.70
C PRO A 157 11.07 -0.42 23.29
N SER A 158 10.27 -0.79 22.29
CA SER A 158 10.78 -1.29 21.02
C SER A 158 10.51 -0.36 19.82
N LEU A 159 11.08 -0.70 18.66
CA LEU A 159 10.73 -0.09 17.38
C LEU A 159 9.39 -0.60 16.81
N TYR A 160 8.63 -1.42 17.54
CA TYR A 160 7.33 -1.91 17.09
C TYR A 160 6.21 -0.95 17.49
N ASP A 161 5.19 -0.81 16.66
CA ASP A 161 3.91 -0.18 16.97
C ASP A 161 2.88 -1.26 17.34
N VAL A 162 2.07 -1.02 18.38
CA VAL A 162 0.93 -1.89 18.70
C VAL A 162 -0.28 -1.47 17.89
N VAL A 163 -0.69 -2.33 16.97
CA VAL A 163 -1.77 -2.06 16.00
C VAL A 163 -2.99 -2.95 16.21
N GLY A 164 -2.94 -3.89 17.16
CA GLY A 164 -4.07 -4.74 17.50
C GLY A 164 -3.92 -5.38 18.88
N VAL A 165 -5.04 -5.56 19.58
CA VAL A 165 -5.12 -6.29 20.85
C VAL A 165 -6.29 -7.25 20.80
N GLN A 166 -6.09 -8.48 21.26
CA GLN A 166 -7.16 -9.46 21.37
C GLN A 166 -7.18 -10.14 22.74
N VAL A 167 -8.38 -10.51 23.18
CA VAL A 167 -8.64 -11.26 24.42
C VAL A 167 -9.14 -12.65 24.05
N TRP A 168 -8.61 -13.67 24.72
CA TRP A 168 -9.01 -15.07 24.51
C TRP A 168 -10.40 -15.35 25.09
N GLN A 169 -11.22 -16.09 24.35
CA GLN A 169 -12.54 -16.55 24.77
C GLN A 169 -12.51 -18.06 25.04
N GLU A 170 -12.71 -18.46 26.30
CA GLU A 170 -12.61 -19.87 26.67
C GLU A 170 -13.77 -20.70 26.12
N GLU A 171 -14.98 -20.13 26.07
CA GLU A 171 -16.20 -20.80 25.58
C GLU A 171 -16.11 -21.11 24.08
N THR A 172 -15.63 -20.16 23.27
CA THR A 172 -15.58 -20.30 21.81
C THR A 172 -14.21 -20.72 21.28
N LYS A 173 -13.17 -20.72 22.12
CA LYS A 173 -11.77 -20.98 21.75
C LYS A 173 -11.27 -20.04 20.65
N GLU A 174 -11.71 -18.80 20.69
CA GLU A 174 -11.36 -17.77 19.70
C GLU A 174 -10.76 -16.53 20.36
N TRP A 175 -9.92 -15.83 19.59
CA TRP A 175 -9.42 -14.51 19.98
C TRP A 175 -10.41 -13.42 19.55
N ARG A 176 -10.94 -12.67 20.51
CA ARG A 176 -11.83 -11.54 20.25
C ARG A 176 -11.05 -10.23 20.19
N PRO A 177 -11.16 -9.44 19.11
CA PRO A 177 -10.49 -8.16 19.02
C PRO A 177 -11.07 -7.11 19.97
N MET A 178 -10.19 -6.33 20.58
CA MET A 178 -10.54 -5.07 21.22
C MET A 178 -10.63 -3.97 20.15
N ARG A 179 -11.53 -2.99 20.34
CA ARG A 179 -11.57 -1.81 19.48
C ARG A 179 -10.54 -0.80 19.97
N LYS A 180 -10.10 0.10 19.09
CA LYS A 180 -9.21 1.22 19.41
C LYS A 180 -9.99 2.53 19.33
N PRO A 181 -10.69 2.95 20.39
CA PRO A 181 -11.52 4.16 20.34
C PRO A 181 -10.69 5.43 20.12
N PHE A 182 -9.50 5.55 20.73
CA PHE A 182 -8.58 6.68 20.54
C PHE A 182 -7.19 6.36 21.12
N GLY A 183 -6.17 7.13 20.71
CA GLY A 183 -4.86 7.13 21.36
C GLY A 183 -4.23 5.74 21.51
N ALA A 184 -3.73 5.43 22.71
CA ALA A 184 -3.24 4.10 23.09
C ALA A 184 -4.29 3.26 23.84
N VAL A 185 -5.57 3.67 23.80
CA VAL A 185 -6.66 3.04 24.53
C VAL A 185 -7.33 1.96 23.68
N TRP A 186 -7.54 0.80 24.28
CA TRP A 186 -8.22 -0.35 23.68
C TRP A 186 -9.40 -0.76 24.55
N ASP A 187 -10.57 -0.99 23.95
CA ASP A 187 -11.79 -1.32 24.69
C ASP A 187 -12.53 -2.56 24.17
N MET A 188 -13.37 -3.11 25.04
CA MET A 188 -14.25 -4.23 24.73
C MET A 188 -15.52 -4.16 25.57
N GLU A 189 -16.66 -4.16 24.90
CA GLU A 189 -17.97 -4.34 25.51
C GLU A 189 -18.25 -5.83 25.77
N ASN A 190 -18.81 -6.12 26.93
CA ASN A 190 -19.11 -7.47 27.41
C ASN A 190 -17.91 -8.40 27.25
N PRO A 191 -16.79 -8.12 27.95
CA PRO A 191 -15.61 -8.97 27.90
C PRO A 191 -15.95 -10.43 28.27
N PRO A 192 -15.22 -11.41 27.73
CA PRO A 192 -15.53 -12.83 27.91
C PRO A 192 -15.56 -13.22 29.39
N ARG A 193 -16.40 -14.19 29.75
CA ARG A 193 -16.33 -14.77 31.10
C ARG A 193 -15.06 -15.62 31.20
N VAL A 194 -14.32 -15.47 32.30
CA VAL A 194 -13.07 -16.20 32.53
C VAL A 194 -13.24 -17.12 33.74
N GLU A 195 -13.27 -18.43 33.49
CA GLU A 195 -13.45 -19.45 34.53
C GLU A 195 -12.29 -19.51 35.55
N GLY A 196 -11.15 -18.90 35.24
CA GLY A 196 -9.99 -18.75 36.14
C GLY A 196 -9.78 -17.35 36.70
N GLY A 197 -10.68 -16.40 36.43
CA GLY A 197 -10.56 -15.04 36.94
C GLY A 197 -9.40 -14.24 36.36
N ALA A 198 -8.92 -14.52 35.14
CA ALA A 198 -7.93 -13.70 34.43
C ALA A 198 -8.06 -13.81 32.90
N TYR A 199 -7.79 -12.71 32.20
CA TYR A 199 -7.78 -12.64 30.73
C TYR A 199 -6.42 -13.01 30.17
N LYS A 200 -6.46 -13.85 29.13
CA LYS A 200 -5.32 -14.11 28.26
C LYS A 200 -5.38 -13.14 27.07
N THR A 201 -4.26 -12.50 26.73
CA THR A 201 -4.18 -11.45 25.71
C THR A 201 -3.07 -11.70 24.70
N ARG A 202 -3.25 -11.17 23.47
CA ARG A 202 -2.19 -11.10 22.46
C ARG A 202 -2.20 -9.75 21.75
N TYR A 203 -1.04 -9.39 21.22
CA TYR A 203 -0.74 -8.06 20.67
C TYR A 203 -0.20 -8.19 19.27
N PHE A 204 -0.72 -7.40 18.33
CA PHE A 204 -0.20 -7.32 16.98
C PHE A 204 0.82 -6.19 16.91
N LEU A 205 2.07 -6.56 16.64
CA LEU A 205 3.23 -5.70 16.65
C LEU A 205 3.75 -5.51 15.24
N VAL A 206 3.93 -4.26 14.81
CA VAL A 206 4.46 -3.91 13.48
C VAL A 206 5.76 -3.15 13.65
N ALA A 207 6.86 -3.66 13.11
CA ALA A 207 8.14 -2.97 13.15
C ALA A 207 8.07 -1.68 12.34
N SER A 208 8.58 -0.59 12.90
CA SER A 208 8.59 0.71 12.23
C SER A 208 9.66 0.87 11.15
N ASN A 209 10.68 0.01 11.18
CA ASN A 209 11.85 0.05 10.30
C ASN A 209 11.97 -1.18 9.38
N THR A 210 11.09 -2.17 9.52
CA THR A 210 11.05 -3.36 8.67
C THR A 210 9.59 -3.70 8.35
N ASN A 211 9.33 -4.42 7.26
CA ASN A 211 7.97 -4.91 6.95
C ASN A 211 7.55 -6.11 7.84
N HIS A 212 8.20 -6.29 9.00
CA HIS A 212 7.92 -7.37 9.92
C HIS A 212 6.71 -7.02 10.80
N ALA A 213 5.69 -7.88 10.76
CA ALA A 213 4.51 -7.79 11.61
C ALA A 213 4.19 -9.17 12.20
N THR A 214 3.89 -9.23 13.49
CA THR A 214 3.65 -10.50 14.18
C THR A 214 2.67 -10.37 15.35
N TRP A 215 1.92 -11.44 15.63
CA TRP A 215 1.11 -11.55 16.84
C TRP A 215 1.96 -12.17 17.95
N VAL A 216 2.06 -11.48 19.08
CA VAL A 216 2.74 -11.99 20.27
C VAL A 216 1.73 -12.18 21.40
N GLU A 217 1.63 -13.42 21.87
CA GLU A 217 0.84 -13.76 23.04
C GLU A 217 1.56 -13.30 24.30
N SER A 218 0.84 -12.64 25.21
CA SER A 218 1.40 -12.28 26.51
C SER A 218 1.38 -13.50 27.43
N PRO A 219 2.53 -13.88 28.02
CA PRO A 219 2.53 -14.88 29.08
C PRO A 219 1.93 -14.34 30.39
N THR A 220 1.85 -13.01 30.56
CA THR A 220 1.16 -12.38 31.69
C THR A 220 -0.35 -12.40 31.46
N LEU A 221 -1.11 -12.96 32.41
CA LEU A 221 -2.57 -12.94 32.44
C LEU A 221 -3.08 -11.71 33.22
N ILE A 222 -4.18 -11.09 32.77
CA ILE A 222 -4.78 -9.90 33.40
C ILE A 222 -5.91 -10.31 34.36
N PRO A 223 -5.77 -10.22 35.70
CA PRO A 223 -6.75 -10.75 36.65
C PRO A 223 -8.11 -10.02 36.63
N ALA A 224 -9.22 -10.74 36.44
CA ALA A 224 -10.62 -10.29 36.37
C ALA A 224 -11.09 -9.36 37.50
N ASN A 225 -10.43 -9.38 38.66
CA ASN A 225 -10.74 -8.62 39.85
C ASN A 225 -9.83 -7.39 40.04
N TRP A 226 -9.45 -6.70 38.95
CA TRP A 226 -8.64 -5.49 39.02
C TRP A 226 -9.37 -4.32 39.72
N GLY A 227 -8.61 -3.53 40.49
CA GLY A 227 -9.03 -2.19 40.88
C GLY A 227 -8.92 -1.22 39.69
N LYS A 228 -9.72 -0.15 39.67
CA LYS A 228 -9.55 0.94 38.68
C LYS A 228 -8.13 1.51 38.79
N GLY A 229 -7.46 1.70 37.65
CA GLY A 229 -6.09 2.23 37.63
C GLY A 229 -4.99 1.20 38.00
N ALA A 230 -5.30 -0.10 38.01
CA ALA A 230 -4.29 -1.14 38.19
C ALA A 230 -3.35 -1.25 36.97
N ASN A 231 -2.07 -1.54 37.21
CA ASN A 231 -1.02 -1.60 36.19
C ASN A 231 -0.41 -3.01 36.17
N PHE A 232 -0.18 -3.55 34.97
CA PHE A 232 0.37 -4.88 34.74
C PHE A 232 1.53 -4.81 33.73
N GLU A 233 2.69 -5.32 34.12
CA GLU A 233 3.81 -5.51 33.20
C GLU A 233 3.64 -6.83 32.44
N LEU A 234 3.65 -6.75 31.11
CA LEU A 234 3.59 -7.93 30.25
C LEU A 234 5.00 -8.43 29.99
N ALA A 235 5.29 -9.69 30.29
CA ALA A 235 6.59 -10.30 29.99
C ALA A 235 6.71 -10.70 28.50
N ILE A 236 6.54 -9.74 27.59
CA ILE A 236 6.74 -9.92 26.15
C ILE A 236 8.18 -9.54 25.80
N GLU A 237 9.02 -10.54 25.48
CA GLU A 237 10.39 -10.31 24.99
C GLU A 237 10.38 -9.84 23.52
N LEU A 238 10.75 -8.59 23.27
CA LEU A 238 10.85 -8.02 21.93
C LEU A 238 12.32 -8.07 21.47
N LEU A 239 12.68 -9.06 20.65
CA LEU A 239 14.03 -9.15 20.07
C LEU A 239 14.27 -8.01 19.06
N PHE A 240 15.42 -7.34 19.22
CA PHE A 240 15.89 -6.29 18.31
C PHE A 240 16.23 -6.90 16.94
N ALA A 241 15.38 -6.66 15.93
CA ALA A 241 15.57 -7.20 14.57
C ALA A 241 16.68 -6.43 13.81
N ASN A 242 17.86 -7.03 13.64
CA ASN A 242 18.93 -6.51 12.77
C ASN A 242 19.67 -7.68 12.05
N VAL A 243 19.23 -8.09 10.85
CA VAL A 243 20.00 -8.97 9.93
C VAL A 243 19.71 -8.62 8.45
N ALA A 244 20.72 -8.62 7.58
CA ALA A 244 20.60 -8.53 6.12
C ALA A 244 21.47 -9.61 5.43
N TYR A 245 21.08 -10.09 4.25
CA TYR A 245 21.80 -11.08 3.42
C TYR A 245 22.13 -10.53 2.03
N LEU A 246 23.27 -10.94 1.46
CA LEU A 246 23.68 -10.70 0.07
C LEU A 246 23.80 -12.05 -0.66
N LEU A 247 23.10 -12.21 -1.79
CA LEU A 247 23.21 -13.38 -2.68
C LEU A 247 23.79 -12.93 -4.03
N LEU A 248 24.86 -13.60 -4.47
CA LEU A 248 25.48 -13.39 -5.78
C LEU A 248 25.24 -14.65 -6.63
N TYR A 249 24.66 -14.48 -7.81
CA TYR A 249 24.62 -15.50 -8.85
C TYR A 249 25.63 -15.17 -9.94
N VAL A 250 26.15 -16.20 -10.59
CA VAL A 250 27.04 -16.03 -11.74
C VAL A 250 26.16 -15.55 -12.91
N ASP A 251 26.48 -14.37 -13.45
CA ASP A 251 25.86 -13.65 -14.57
C ASP A 251 24.72 -12.64 -14.28
N ASP A 252 24.23 -12.51 -13.04
CA ASP A 252 23.29 -11.44 -12.65
C ASP A 252 23.54 -10.93 -11.21
N ILE A 253 23.53 -9.60 -11.02
CA ILE A 253 23.57 -8.96 -9.70
C ILE A 253 22.18 -8.46 -9.34
N VAL A 254 21.47 -9.20 -8.49
CA VAL A 254 20.19 -8.76 -7.92
C VAL A 254 20.47 -8.08 -6.57
N LEU A 255 20.44 -6.74 -6.55
CA LEU A 255 20.67 -5.95 -5.34
C LEU A 255 19.33 -5.59 -4.68
N ILE A 256 19.01 -6.25 -3.57
CA ILE A 256 17.84 -5.94 -2.74
C ILE A 256 18.36 -5.22 -1.50
N THR A 257 18.01 -3.94 -1.33
CA THR A 257 18.42 -3.14 -0.17
C THR A 257 17.21 -2.58 0.56
N SER A 258 17.37 -2.30 1.86
CA SER A 258 16.34 -1.69 2.71
C SER A 258 16.27 -0.15 2.61
N SER A 259 17.14 0.46 1.80
CA SER A 259 17.25 1.93 1.63
C SER A 259 17.88 2.30 0.28
N GLU A 260 17.38 3.40 -0.31
CA GLU A 260 17.91 4.01 -1.55
C GLU A 260 19.35 4.49 -1.40
N LYS A 261 19.78 4.91 -0.19
CA LYS A 261 21.18 5.30 0.04
C LYS A 261 22.13 4.11 0.01
N LEU A 262 21.71 2.96 0.56
CA LEU A 262 22.47 1.70 0.52
C LEU A 262 22.67 1.21 -0.92
N LYS A 263 21.64 1.39 -1.75
CA LYS A 263 21.69 1.10 -3.18
C LYS A 263 22.67 2.03 -3.89
N CYS A 264 22.64 3.34 -3.62
CA CYS A 264 23.59 4.30 -4.18
C CYS A 264 25.04 4.05 -3.75
N ASP A 265 25.29 3.74 -2.47
CA ASP A 265 26.62 3.45 -1.93
C ASP A 265 27.18 2.14 -2.48
N ILE A 266 26.38 1.08 -2.58
CA ILE A 266 26.80 -0.20 -3.17
C ILE A 266 27.02 -0.06 -4.69
N ILE A 267 26.17 0.71 -5.40
CA ILE A 267 26.39 1.04 -6.81
C ILE A 267 27.68 1.84 -6.99
N ALA A 268 27.98 2.80 -6.11
CA ALA A 268 29.23 3.56 -6.14
C ALA A 268 30.47 2.68 -5.85
N LEU A 269 30.33 1.70 -4.95
CA LEU A 269 31.37 0.73 -4.62
C LEU A 269 31.60 -0.29 -5.74
N LEU A 270 30.53 -0.73 -6.42
CA LEU A 270 30.59 -1.59 -7.60
C LEU A 270 31.16 -0.86 -8.82
N LYS A 271 30.79 0.41 -9.02
CA LYS A 271 31.37 1.28 -10.07
C LYS A 271 32.86 1.52 -9.87
N SER A 272 33.29 1.79 -8.62
CA SER A 272 34.71 2.05 -8.31
C SER A 272 35.59 0.80 -8.35
N LYS A 273 35.04 -0.40 -8.08
CA LYS A 273 35.81 -1.67 -8.13
C LYS A 273 35.69 -2.46 -9.43
N PHE A 274 34.61 -2.35 -10.20
CA PHE A 274 34.31 -3.27 -11.31
C PHE A 274 33.96 -2.60 -12.67
N MET A 275 34.02 -1.27 -12.81
CA MET A 275 33.87 -0.53 -14.08
C MET A 275 32.65 -0.93 -14.95
N ILE A 276 31.43 -0.86 -14.40
CA ILE A 276 30.17 -1.19 -15.10
C ILE A 276 29.56 0.04 -15.82
N SER A 277 28.94 -0.15 -16.99
CA SER A 277 28.40 0.88 -17.91
C SER A 277 26.92 1.25 -17.66
N MET A 278 26.48 2.44 -18.12
CA MET A 278 25.10 2.97 -18.02
C MET A 278 24.03 2.10 -18.71
N SER A 279 24.39 1.25 -19.67
CA SER A 279 23.47 0.29 -20.30
C SER A 279 22.86 -0.71 -19.31
N ASP A 280 23.55 -0.96 -18.20
CA ASP A 280 23.20 -2.02 -17.24
C ASP A 280 22.34 -1.51 -16.07
N LEU A 281 22.17 -0.18 -15.94
CA LEU A 281 21.44 0.47 -14.84
C LEU A 281 19.98 0.81 -15.16
N GLY A 282 19.54 0.65 -16.42
CA GLY A 282 18.18 0.96 -16.87
C GLY A 282 17.06 0.08 -16.30
N LYS A 283 17.38 -0.90 -15.44
CA LYS A 283 16.43 -1.86 -14.84
C LYS A 283 16.00 -1.54 -13.41
N PHE A 284 16.44 -0.43 -12.81
CA PHE A 284 16.06 -0.06 -11.43
C PHE A 284 14.84 0.86 -11.41
N GLU A 285 13.64 0.31 -11.22
CA GLU A 285 12.42 1.09 -10.97
C GLU A 285 12.45 1.80 -9.61
N LEU A 286 12.11 3.09 -9.61
CA LEU A 286 11.85 3.93 -8.44
C LEU A 286 10.42 3.65 -7.92
N ILE A 287 10.31 3.03 -6.74
CA ILE A 287 9.02 2.74 -6.10
C ILE A 287 8.67 3.89 -5.14
N PHE A 288 7.81 4.81 -5.57
CA PHE A 288 7.03 5.64 -4.65
C PHE A 288 5.76 4.91 -4.21
N GLY A 289 5.52 4.93 -2.89
CA GLY A 289 4.20 5.01 -2.25
C GLY A 289 3.40 3.71 -2.09
N ASN A 290 2.71 3.59 -0.95
CA ASN A 290 1.67 2.60 -0.67
C ASN A 290 0.73 2.39 -1.87
N PHE A 291 0.27 1.15 -2.06
CA PHE A 291 -0.53 0.67 -3.20
C PHE A 291 -1.81 1.48 -3.54
N PHE A 292 -2.23 2.44 -2.71
CA PHE A 292 -3.37 3.33 -2.93
C PHE A 292 -2.98 4.77 -2.62
N GLY A 293 -2.47 5.52 -3.60
CA GLY A 293 -2.20 6.97 -3.46
C GLY A 293 -3.46 7.73 -3.05
N ALA A 294 -3.32 8.90 -2.42
CA ALA A 294 -4.43 9.65 -1.81
C ALA A 294 -5.51 10.12 -2.78
N CYS A 295 -5.25 10.13 -4.10
CA CYS A 295 -6.25 10.38 -5.13
C CYS A 295 -7.02 9.12 -5.58
N GLY A 296 -6.61 7.92 -5.16
CA GLY A 296 -7.25 6.65 -5.50
C GLY A 296 -7.07 6.21 -6.96
N TYR A 297 -6.05 6.74 -7.65
CA TYR A 297 -5.75 6.38 -9.03
C TYR A 297 -5.01 5.04 -9.17
N GLY A 298 -4.49 4.48 -8.06
CA GLY A 298 -3.69 3.27 -8.09
C GLY A 298 -2.49 3.39 -9.05
N PRO A 299 -2.10 2.31 -9.75
CA PRO A 299 -0.97 2.31 -10.68
C PRO A 299 -1.09 3.32 -11.83
N TYR A 300 -2.31 3.68 -12.25
CA TYR A 300 -2.53 4.71 -13.27
C TYR A 300 -1.94 6.07 -12.84
N GLY A 301 -1.95 6.37 -11.53
CA GLY A 301 -1.38 7.60 -11.00
C GLY A 301 0.10 7.79 -11.36
N LYS A 302 0.88 6.71 -11.56
CA LYS A 302 2.29 6.79 -11.94
C LYS A 302 2.52 7.08 -13.43
N THR A 303 1.56 6.69 -14.27
CA THR A 303 1.67 6.77 -15.74
C THR A 303 0.81 7.86 -16.36
N ALA A 304 -0.04 8.52 -15.56
CA ALA A 304 -0.83 9.65 -15.98
C ALA A 304 0.05 10.71 -16.67
N ASN A 305 -0.45 11.28 -17.77
CA ASN A 305 0.29 12.29 -18.56
C ASN A 305 1.73 11.86 -18.92
N GLY A 306 1.94 10.58 -19.27
CA GLY A 306 3.27 10.07 -19.65
C GLY A 306 4.26 9.92 -18.49
N GLY A 307 3.78 10.01 -17.25
CA GLY A 307 4.58 10.02 -16.04
C GLY A 307 5.02 11.42 -15.59
N TYR A 308 4.53 12.50 -16.22
CA TYR A 308 4.68 13.86 -15.70
C TYR A 308 3.62 14.12 -14.63
N VAL A 309 3.87 13.59 -13.44
CA VAL A 309 2.92 13.59 -12.31
C VAL A 309 3.53 14.23 -11.07
N ALA A 310 2.65 14.65 -10.16
CA ALA A 310 3.02 15.24 -8.89
C ALA A 310 2.07 14.82 -7.75
N ALA A 311 2.63 14.66 -6.55
CA ALA A 311 1.85 14.76 -5.33
C ALA A 311 1.73 16.23 -4.94
N VAL A 312 0.57 16.68 -4.49
CA VAL A 312 0.34 18.09 -4.15
C VAL A 312 -0.10 18.26 -2.71
N SER A 313 0.34 19.33 -2.05
CA SER A 313 -0.01 19.61 -0.64
C SER A 313 -1.35 20.38 -0.58
N LYS A 314 -1.30 21.70 -0.39
CA LYS A 314 -2.49 22.58 -0.30
C LYS A 314 -3.47 22.45 -1.48
N LEU A 315 -2.95 22.13 -2.66
CA LEU A 315 -3.75 21.99 -3.88
C LEU A 315 -4.60 20.70 -3.92
N PHE A 316 -4.33 19.73 -3.04
CA PHE A 316 -5.10 18.49 -2.94
C PHE A 316 -6.57 18.75 -2.60
N ARG A 317 -6.85 19.78 -1.77
CA ARG A 317 -8.20 20.27 -1.44
C ARG A 317 -9.19 19.13 -1.12
N ASN A 318 -8.79 18.26 -0.18
CA ASN A 318 -9.54 17.07 0.23
C ASN A 318 -10.01 16.18 -0.95
N GLY A 319 -9.14 16.03 -1.96
CA GLY A 319 -9.40 15.23 -3.14
C GLY A 319 -10.02 15.97 -4.32
N THR A 320 -10.55 17.18 -4.15
CA THR A 320 -11.09 17.96 -5.28
C THR A 320 -9.99 18.43 -6.25
N GLY A 321 -8.74 18.49 -5.80
CA GLY A 321 -7.57 18.74 -6.66
C GLY A 321 -7.06 17.52 -7.42
N CYS A 322 -7.58 16.32 -7.17
CA CYS A 322 -7.12 15.13 -7.88
C CYS A 322 -7.44 15.20 -9.37
N GLY A 323 -6.42 15.02 -10.20
CA GLY A 323 -6.52 15.09 -11.65
C GLY A 323 -6.31 16.50 -12.22
N ALA A 324 -6.11 17.51 -11.36
CA ALA A 324 -5.79 18.87 -11.77
C ALA A 324 -4.42 18.97 -12.46
N CYS A 325 -4.31 19.79 -13.50
CA CYS A 325 -3.05 20.06 -14.18
C CYS A 325 -2.45 21.42 -13.83
N TYR A 326 -1.14 21.44 -13.67
CA TYR A 326 -0.37 22.65 -13.38
C TYR A 326 0.80 22.76 -14.35
N GLN A 327 1.07 23.96 -14.85
CA GLN A 327 2.36 24.27 -15.47
C GLN A 327 3.31 24.64 -14.35
N VAL A 328 4.41 23.91 -14.21
CA VAL A 328 5.42 24.10 -13.16
C VAL A 328 6.73 24.52 -13.80
N LYS A 329 7.33 25.60 -13.31
CA LYS A 329 8.62 26.11 -13.73
C LYS A 329 9.53 26.22 -12.50
N CYS A 330 10.79 25.82 -12.62
CA CYS A 330 11.73 25.99 -11.52
C CYS A 330 12.61 27.24 -11.70
N LYS A 331 13.08 27.79 -10.57
CA LYS A 331 13.84 29.05 -10.50
C LYS A 331 15.35 28.89 -10.34
N ALA A 332 15.85 27.65 -10.24
CA ALA A 332 17.27 27.40 -10.07
C ALA A 332 18.05 27.73 -11.36
N PRO A 333 19.34 28.10 -11.28
CA PRO A 333 20.19 28.35 -12.45
C PRO A 333 20.23 27.20 -13.47
N GLU A 334 20.04 25.97 -12.99
CA GLU A 334 20.01 24.71 -13.73
C GLU A 334 18.71 24.53 -14.52
N CYS A 335 17.67 25.32 -14.24
CA CYS A 335 16.36 25.21 -14.84
C CYS A 335 16.28 25.80 -16.25
N ASN A 336 15.52 25.15 -17.13
CA ASN A 336 15.09 25.75 -18.39
C ASN A 336 13.87 26.68 -18.21
N GLU A 337 13.58 27.51 -19.21
CA GLU A 337 12.49 28.50 -19.15
C GLU A 337 11.10 27.93 -19.51
N GLU A 338 11.06 26.73 -20.11
CA GLU A 338 9.83 26.09 -20.58
C GLU A 338 8.99 25.56 -19.42
N GLY A 339 9.64 24.90 -18.45
CA GLY A 339 8.99 24.13 -17.39
C GLY A 339 8.25 22.91 -17.91
N VAL A 340 7.34 22.35 -17.10
CA VAL A 340 6.59 21.16 -17.48
C VAL A 340 5.15 21.19 -16.96
N LYS A 341 4.25 20.61 -17.74
CA LYS A 341 2.87 20.37 -17.30
C LYS A 341 2.81 19.06 -16.51
N VAL A 342 2.30 19.14 -15.28
CA VAL A 342 2.13 17.99 -14.39
C VAL A 342 0.66 17.75 -14.07
N VAL A 343 0.32 16.50 -13.72
CA VAL A 343 -1.00 16.13 -13.18
C VAL A 343 -0.86 15.83 -11.69
N ALA A 344 -1.76 16.37 -10.88
CA ALA A 344 -1.89 16.04 -9.46
C ALA A 344 -2.51 14.65 -9.29
N THR A 345 -1.72 13.69 -8.81
CA THR A 345 -2.12 12.28 -8.69
C THR A 345 -2.05 11.74 -7.27
N ASP A 346 -1.56 12.53 -6.33
CA ASP A 346 -1.43 12.14 -4.92
C ASP A 346 -1.44 13.36 -3.98
N HIS A 347 -1.52 13.12 -2.68
CA HIS A 347 -1.39 14.12 -1.64
C HIS A 347 0.04 14.10 -1.09
N ALA A 348 0.71 15.24 -1.16
CA ALA A 348 2.01 15.41 -0.55
C ALA A 348 1.83 15.74 0.94
N PHE A 349 2.11 14.78 1.83
CA PHE A 349 2.11 14.99 3.28
C PHE A 349 3.38 15.73 3.75
N THR A 350 3.74 16.79 3.02
CA THR A 350 4.87 17.69 3.32
C THR A 350 4.37 19.12 3.45
N TYR A 351 4.99 19.86 4.36
CA TYR A 351 4.66 21.25 4.67
C TYR A 351 5.60 22.25 3.98
N ASP A 352 6.73 21.78 3.46
CA ASP A 352 7.80 22.62 2.91
C ASP A 352 7.82 22.66 1.38
N ALA A 353 6.89 21.94 0.72
CA ALA A 353 6.77 21.93 -0.72
C ALA A 353 5.29 21.87 -1.15
N ASP A 354 4.91 22.74 -2.10
CA ASP A 354 3.58 22.71 -2.72
C ASP A 354 3.41 21.46 -3.61
N PHE A 355 4.51 20.95 -4.16
CA PHE A 355 4.58 19.79 -5.05
C PHE A 355 5.72 18.85 -4.66
N ILE A 356 5.46 17.55 -4.71
CA ILE A 356 6.49 16.51 -4.86
C ILE A 356 6.40 16.04 -6.31
N LEU A 357 7.45 16.31 -7.10
CA LEU A 357 7.46 16.07 -8.54
C LEU A 357 8.14 14.73 -8.86
N SER A 358 7.65 14.02 -9.89
CA SER A 358 8.33 12.82 -10.38
C SER A 358 9.72 13.13 -10.97
N ALA A 359 10.62 12.16 -10.97
CA ALA A 359 11.97 12.32 -11.54
C ALA A 359 11.96 12.77 -13.02
N LYS A 360 10.95 12.33 -13.80
CA LYS A 360 10.74 12.79 -15.19
C LYS A 360 10.48 14.29 -15.27
N VAL A 361 9.78 14.86 -14.29
CA VAL A 361 9.51 16.28 -14.22
C VAL A 361 10.80 17.05 -13.91
N TYR A 362 11.59 16.59 -12.94
CA TYR A 362 12.90 17.19 -12.64
C TYR A 362 13.81 17.22 -13.87
N ALA A 363 14.02 16.05 -14.51
CA ALA A 363 14.85 15.97 -15.71
C ALA A 363 14.36 16.88 -16.85
N LYS A 364 13.03 17.00 -17.03
CA LYS A 364 12.45 17.84 -18.08
C LYS A 364 12.51 19.34 -17.77
N MET A 365 12.60 19.74 -16.51
CA MET A 365 12.76 21.14 -16.11
C MET A 365 14.22 21.61 -16.10
N ALA A 366 15.19 20.70 -16.21
CA ALA A 366 16.60 21.05 -16.28
C ALA A 366 17.03 21.53 -17.68
N LYS A 367 18.11 22.32 -17.73
CA LYS A 367 18.89 22.58 -18.95
C LYS A 367 19.60 21.29 -19.37
N PRO A 368 19.91 21.12 -20.68
CA PRO A 368 20.64 19.94 -21.14
C PRO A 368 21.96 19.74 -20.39
N GLY A 369 22.16 18.56 -19.80
CA GLY A 369 23.35 18.21 -19.02
C GLY A 369 23.36 18.71 -17.57
N LYS A 370 22.25 19.31 -17.10
CA LYS A 370 22.04 19.80 -15.72
C LYS A 370 20.98 19.02 -14.95
N GLU A 371 20.57 17.87 -15.47
CA GLU A 371 19.50 17.05 -14.91
C GLU A 371 19.87 16.51 -13.52
N MET A 372 21.11 16.06 -13.34
CA MET A 372 21.61 15.56 -12.05
C MET A 372 21.79 16.69 -11.04
N ASP A 373 22.36 17.82 -11.46
CA ASP A 373 22.55 19.00 -10.61
C ASP A 373 21.21 19.50 -10.03
N LEU A 374 20.13 19.45 -10.83
CA LEU A 374 18.79 19.83 -10.38
C LEU A 374 18.11 18.77 -9.49
N LEU A 375 18.41 17.48 -9.69
CA LEU A 375 17.93 16.38 -8.84
C LEU A 375 18.60 16.39 -7.46
N ASP A 376 19.87 16.78 -7.40
CA ASP A 376 20.66 16.85 -6.16
C ASP A 376 20.25 18.03 -5.24
N CYS A 377 19.46 18.99 -5.74
CA CYS A 377 19.04 20.16 -4.95
C CYS A 377 18.10 19.84 -3.78
N GLU A 378 17.53 18.63 -3.67
CA GLU A 378 16.52 18.16 -2.68
C GLU A 378 15.22 19.00 -2.63
N TYR A 379 15.31 20.33 -2.58
CA TYR A 379 14.26 21.33 -2.71
C TYR A 379 14.59 22.30 -3.85
N VAL A 380 13.59 22.59 -4.68
CA VAL A 380 13.71 23.55 -5.78
C VAL A 380 12.58 24.56 -5.68
N ASN A 381 12.92 25.85 -5.67
CA ASN A 381 11.92 26.90 -5.74
C ASN A 381 11.24 26.87 -7.11
N ILE A 382 9.91 26.84 -7.10
CA ILE A 382 9.09 26.77 -8.31
C ILE A 382 8.10 27.92 -8.40
N GLU A 383 7.68 28.21 -9.61
CA GLU A 383 6.46 28.94 -9.96
C GLU A 383 5.50 27.96 -10.63
N TYR A 384 4.21 28.11 -10.34
CA TYR A 384 3.20 27.26 -10.97
C TYR A 384 1.89 28.00 -11.21
N GLU A 385 1.17 27.56 -12.24
CA GLU A 385 -0.17 28.03 -12.56
C GLU A 385 -1.09 26.85 -12.92
N ARG A 386 -2.39 26.98 -12.61
CA ARG A 386 -3.39 25.99 -13.00
C ARG A 386 -3.62 26.09 -14.51
N VAL A 387 -3.50 24.97 -15.23
CA VAL A 387 -3.67 24.92 -16.69
C VAL A 387 -4.66 23.83 -17.09
N PRO A 388 -5.28 23.90 -18.29
CA PRO A 388 -6.14 22.83 -18.76
C PRO A 388 -5.35 21.53 -18.99
N CYS A 389 -5.89 20.43 -18.48
CA CYS A 389 -5.43 19.08 -18.80
C CYS A 389 -5.76 18.74 -20.26
N LYS A 390 -4.78 18.22 -20.99
CA LYS A 390 -4.93 17.81 -22.40
C LYS A 390 -4.71 16.31 -22.51
N TYR A 391 -5.74 15.58 -22.93
CA TYR A 391 -5.66 14.14 -23.23
C TYR A 391 -6.13 13.90 -24.68
N PRO A 392 -5.28 14.14 -25.69
CA PRO A 392 -5.66 14.02 -27.10
C PRO A 392 -6.20 12.62 -27.42
N GLY A 393 -7.37 12.56 -28.06
CA GLY A 393 -8.00 11.30 -28.46
C GLY A 393 -8.52 10.44 -27.29
N LYS A 394 -8.58 10.97 -26.06
CA LYS A 394 -9.06 10.23 -24.89
C LYS A 394 -10.27 10.91 -24.25
N ASN A 395 -11.26 10.11 -23.89
CA ASN A 395 -12.40 10.53 -23.08
C ASN A 395 -12.10 10.38 -21.58
N VAL A 396 -12.94 10.97 -20.73
CA VAL A 396 -12.96 10.67 -19.30
C VAL A 396 -13.19 9.17 -19.12
N MET A 397 -12.35 8.54 -18.32
CA MET A 397 -12.43 7.11 -18.04
C MET A 397 -13.02 6.90 -16.65
N VAL A 398 -14.02 6.04 -16.56
CA VAL A 398 -14.58 5.58 -15.30
C VAL A 398 -13.94 4.24 -14.97
N LYS A 399 -13.23 4.17 -13.84
CA LYS A 399 -12.68 2.93 -13.32
C LYS A 399 -13.47 2.50 -12.10
N VAL A 400 -13.94 1.25 -12.09
CA VAL A 400 -14.43 0.59 -10.86
C VAL A 400 -13.23 0.39 -9.93
N HIS A 401 -13.29 1.04 -8.78
CA HIS A 401 -12.24 1.00 -7.77
C HIS A 401 -12.24 -0.37 -7.07
N GLU A 402 -11.05 -0.81 -6.65
CA GLU A 402 -10.79 -2.14 -6.09
C GLU A 402 -11.69 -2.43 -4.88
N HIS A 403 -11.96 -1.42 -4.04
CA HIS A 403 -12.88 -1.50 -2.90
C HIS A 403 -14.32 -1.90 -3.24
N SER A 404 -14.73 -1.91 -4.51
CA SER A 404 -16.04 -2.42 -4.94
C SER A 404 -16.18 -3.94 -4.80
N PHE A 405 -15.20 -4.62 -4.20
CA PHE A 405 -15.27 -6.03 -3.85
C PHE A 405 -16.27 -6.32 -2.72
N PHE A 406 -16.59 -5.33 -1.87
CA PHE A 406 -17.57 -5.52 -0.80
C PHE A 406 -18.97 -5.74 -1.39
N PRO A 407 -19.73 -6.76 -0.95
CA PRO A 407 -21.10 -6.97 -1.40
C PRO A 407 -21.95 -5.72 -1.18
N HIS A 408 -22.79 -5.39 -2.17
CA HIS A 408 -23.65 -4.20 -2.13
C HIS A 408 -22.88 -2.88 -1.96
N TYR A 409 -21.66 -2.79 -2.46
CA TYR A 409 -20.87 -1.57 -2.41
C TYR A 409 -20.18 -1.33 -3.76
N LEU A 410 -20.27 -0.10 -4.24
CA LEU A 410 -19.62 0.34 -5.47
C LEU A 410 -18.72 1.54 -5.13
N ALA A 411 -17.48 1.47 -5.57
CA ALA A 411 -16.53 2.57 -5.56
C ALA A 411 -16.00 2.83 -6.98
N LEU A 412 -15.85 4.09 -7.35
CA LEU A 412 -15.51 4.53 -8.70
C LEU A 412 -14.46 5.63 -8.62
N VAL A 413 -13.61 5.70 -9.64
CA VAL A 413 -12.64 6.79 -9.79
C VAL A 413 -12.63 7.30 -11.23
N LEU A 414 -12.63 8.62 -11.40
CA LEU A 414 -12.63 9.30 -12.69
C LEU A 414 -11.20 9.66 -13.11
N LEU A 415 -10.78 9.15 -14.26
CA LEU A 415 -9.45 9.34 -14.85
C LEU A 415 -9.56 10.15 -16.15
N ASN A 416 -8.45 10.69 -16.64
CA ASN A 416 -8.40 11.53 -17.86
C ASN A 416 -9.33 12.75 -17.81
N GLN A 417 -9.43 13.41 -16.65
CA GLN A 417 -10.26 14.60 -16.49
C GLN A 417 -9.69 15.77 -17.31
N GLY A 418 -10.19 15.94 -18.54
CA GLY A 418 -9.73 16.98 -19.46
C GLY A 418 -10.21 18.37 -19.09
N GLY A 419 -9.49 19.41 -19.53
CA GLY A 419 -9.83 20.80 -19.28
C GLY A 419 -9.37 21.31 -17.92
N MET A 420 -9.97 22.42 -17.47
CA MET A 420 -9.66 23.07 -16.18
C MET A 420 -10.88 22.99 -15.26
N TYR A 421 -11.31 21.75 -14.99
CA TYR A 421 -12.49 21.47 -14.18
C TYR A 421 -12.15 20.65 -12.95
N ASP A 422 -12.87 20.90 -11.86
CA ASP A 422 -12.85 20.08 -10.66
C ASP A 422 -14.18 19.30 -10.61
N ILE A 423 -14.12 17.99 -10.36
CA ILE A 423 -15.32 17.17 -10.19
C ILE A 423 -15.80 17.27 -8.74
N THR A 424 -16.99 17.85 -8.54
CA THR A 424 -17.52 18.16 -7.21
C THR A 424 -18.72 17.30 -6.81
N ALA A 425 -19.35 16.58 -7.75
CA ALA A 425 -20.39 15.59 -7.48
C ALA A 425 -20.38 14.47 -8.53
N VAL A 426 -20.79 13.27 -8.13
CA VAL A 426 -21.03 12.10 -9.01
C VAL A 426 -22.35 11.47 -8.61
N GLU A 427 -23.16 11.09 -9.60
CA GLU A 427 -24.47 10.46 -9.38
C GLU A 427 -24.70 9.32 -10.36
N ILE A 428 -25.44 8.29 -9.93
CA ILE A 428 -25.79 7.10 -10.72
C ILE A 428 -27.29 7.08 -10.95
N TYR A 429 -27.71 6.77 -12.17
CA TYR A 429 -29.12 6.67 -12.54
C TYR A 429 -29.70 5.32 -12.11
N GLU A 430 -30.88 5.33 -11.48
CA GLU A 430 -31.62 4.13 -11.11
C GLU A 430 -32.89 4.02 -11.96
N GLU A 431 -32.90 3.08 -12.91
CA GLU A 431 -34.03 2.86 -13.83
C GLU A 431 -35.34 2.53 -13.09
N ALA A 432 -35.26 1.75 -12.01
CA ALA A 432 -36.44 1.33 -11.26
C ALA A 432 -37.20 2.50 -10.61
N THR A 433 -36.49 3.55 -10.21
CA THR A 433 -37.06 4.74 -9.54
C THR A 433 -37.07 5.97 -10.44
N GLN A 434 -36.40 5.92 -11.59
CA GLN A 434 -36.16 7.05 -12.49
C GLN A 434 -35.43 8.23 -11.82
N GLU A 435 -34.63 7.96 -10.79
CA GLU A 435 -33.93 8.98 -10.00
C GLU A 435 -32.41 8.92 -10.16
N TRP A 436 -31.77 10.08 -10.00
CA TRP A 436 -30.32 10.18 -9.82
C TRP A 436 -29.96 10.00 -8.34
N LYS A 437 -29.14 9.01 -8.04
CA LYS A 437 -28.65 8.72 -6.69
C LYS A 437 -27.25 9.28 -6.51
N SER A 438 -27.06 10.09 -5.47
CA SER A 438 -25.78 10.74 -5.19
C SER A 438 -24.74 9.78 -4.63
N CYS A 439 -23.53 9.80 -5.18
CA CYS A 439 -22.37 9.12 -4.62
C CYS A 439 -21.72 10.00 -3.55
N ARG A 440 -21.17 9.38 -2.51
CA ARG A 440 -20.34 10.07 -1.51
C ARG A 440 -18.89 10.09 -2.00
N ARG A 441 -18.16 11.18 -1.75
CA ARG A 441 -16.70 11.19 -1.93
C ARG A 441 -16.06 10.43 -0.77
N ALA A 442 -15.58 9.21 -1.02
CA ALA A 442 -14.98 8.37 0.00
C ALA A 442 -13.64 8.96 0.49
N TYR A 443 -12.74 9.22 -0.46
CA TYR A 443 -11.46 9.90 -0.26
C TYR A 443 -10.90 10.34 -1.61
N GLY A 444 -10.08 11.40 -1.67
CA GLY A 444 -9.41 11.76 -2.92
C GLY A 444 -10.36 11.99 -4.11
N GLY A 445 -10.05 11.33 -5.22
CA GLY A 445 -10.89 11.24 -6.41
C GLY A 445 -11.88 10.06 -6.41
N VAL A 446 -12.00 9.31 -5.32
CA VAL A 446 -12.84 8.11 -5.20
C VAL A 446 -14.24 8.46 -4.71
N TRP A 447 -15.24 7.95 -5.42
CA TRP A 447 -16.66 8.12 -5.15
C TRP A 447 -17.30 6.78 -4.86
N ASP A 448 -18.10 6.67 -3.80
CA ASP A 448 -18.74 5.43 -3.38
C ASP A 448 -20.25 5.52 -3.18
N MET A 449 -20.88 4.34 -3.22
CA MET A 449 -22.30 4.15 -3.00
C MET A 449 -22.56 2.78 -2.36
N HIS A 450 -23.36 2.77 -1.31
CA HIS A 450 -23.95 1.54 -0.77
C HIS A 450 -25.22 1.18 -1.55
N SER A 451 -25.40 -0.12 -1.80
CA SER A 451 -26.52 -0.68 -2.56
C SER A 451 -26.69 -0.03 -3.94
N PRO A 452 -25.69 -0.15 -4.84
CA PRO A 452 -25.78 0.43 -6.18
C PRO A 452 -26.99 -0.17 -6.95
N PRO A 453 -27.57 0.60 -7.89
CA PRO A 453 -28.60 0.09 -8.79
C PRO A 453 -28.17 -1.21 -9.49
N LYS A 454 -29.12 -2.10 -9.78
CA LYS A 454 -28.85 -3.34 -10.50
C LYS A 454 -28.85 -3.08 -12.01
N GLY A 455 -27.98 -3.76 -12.76
CA GLY A 455 -27.89 -3.64 -14.22
C GLY A 455 -26.75 -2.74 -14.69
N GLU A 456 -26.81 -2.33 -15.95
CA GLU A 456 -25.85 -1.39 -16.52
C GLU A 456 -26.03 0.00 -15.88
N LEU A 457 -24.92 0.63 -15.49
CA LEU A 457 -24.96 1.90 -14.78
C LEU A 457 -24.65 3.05 -15.73
N THR A 458 -25.62 3.95 -15.83
CA THR A 458 -25.44 5.30 -16.36
C THR A 458 -25.12 6.25 -15.20
N MET A 459 -24.14 7.12 -15.39
CA MET A 459 -23.74 8.08 -14.36
C MET A 459 -23.59 9.49 -14.92
N ARG A 460 -23.62 10.48 -14.03
CA ARG A 460 -23.29 11.87 -14.36
C ARG A 460 -22.35 12.45 -13.33
N PHE A 461 -21.52 13.40 -13.75
CA PHE A 461 -20.62 14.12 -12.86
C PHE A 461 -20.71 15.63 -13.10
N TYR A 462 -20.65 16.38 -12.00
CA TYR A 462 -20.71 17.83 -12.02
C TYR A 462 -19.29 18.39 -12.08
N ALA A 463 -18.97 19.05 -13.19
CA ALA A 463 -17.68 19.64 -13.47
C ALA A 463 -17.74 21.17 -13.28
N CYS A 464 -17.06 21.69 -12.26
CA CYS A 464 -16.96 23.13 -11.98
C CYS A 464 -15.67 23.70 -12.57
N GLY A 465 -15.77 24.85 -13.25
CA GLY A 465 -14.58 25.57 -13.71
C GLY A 465 -13.75 26.11 -12.53
N SER A 466 -12.43 26.06 -12.65
CA SER A 466 -11.55 26.67 -11.63
C SER A 466 -11.81 28.18 -11.55
N GLY A 467 -12.33 28.66 -10.42
CA GLY A 467 -12.62 30.08 -10.17
C GLY A 467 -14.04 30.54 -10.56
N THR A 468 -14.93 29.62 -10.95
CA THR A 468 -16.35 29.93 -11.23
C THR A 468 -17.28 29.13 -10.31
N THR A 469 -18.44 29.71 -9.99
CA THR A 469 -19.54 28.98 -9.33
C THR A 469 -20.41 28.22 -10.33
N GLU A 470 -20.26 28.51 -11.62
CA GLU A 470 -20.95 27.82 -12.71
C GLU A 470 -20.22 26.54 -13.10
N GLY A 471 -20.98 25.44 -13.21
CA GLY A 471 -20.53 24.13 -13.61
C GLY A 471 -21.56 23.45 -14.52
N LYS A 472 -21.20 22.29 -15.07
CA LYS A 472 -22.11 21.51 -15.93
C LYS A 472 -22.13 20.03 -15.54
N TRP A 473 -23.30 19.42 -15.65
CA TRP A 473 -23.43 17.98 -15.59
C TRP A 473 -22.97 17.35 -16.91
N ILE A 474 -22.11 16.36 -16.81
CA ILE A 474 -21.66 15.54 -17.94
C ILE A 474 -22.21 14.14 -17.71
N VAL A 475 -23.00 13.63 -18.66
CA VAL A 475 -23.60 12.30 -18.59
C VAL A 475 -22.70 11.30 -19.32
N ALA A 476 -22.49 10.16 -18.68
CA ALA A 476 -21.76 9.02 -19.21
C ALA A 476 -22.69 7.80 -19.16
N SER A 477 -23.28 7.47 -20.32
CA SER A 477 -24.27 6.40 -20.45
C SER A 477 -23.62 5.02 -20.49
N ASN A 478 -24.21 4.06 -19.77
CA ASN A 478 -23.83 2.64 -19.77
C ASN A 478 -22.33 2.38 -19.55
N VAL A 479 -21.67 3.21 -18.72
CA VAL A 479 -20.22 3.17 -18.54
C VAL A 479 -19.74 2.06 -17.60
N VAL A 480 -20.64 1.48 -16.80
CA VAL A 480 -20.34 0.28 -16.00
C VAL A 480 -21.31 -0.83 -16.40
N PRO A 481 -20.84 -1.95 -16.97
CA PRO A 481 -21.71 -3.01 -17.49
C PRO A 481 -22.36 -3.80 -16.34
N ALA A 482 -23.52 -4.44 -16.59
CA ALA A 482 -24.30 -5.15 -15.57
C ALA A 482 -23.56 -6.28 -14.81
N TYR A 483 -22.43 -6.73 -15.34
CA TYR A 483 -21.61 -7.83 -14.81
C TYR A 483 -20.26 -7.35 -14.23
N TRP A 484 -20.11 -6.05 -13.94
CA TRP A 484 -18.86 -5.49 -13.44
C TRP A 484 -18.33 -6.24 -12.20
N LYS A 485 -17.02 -6.55 -12.21
CA LYS A 485 -16.23 -7.09 -11.08
C LYS A 485 -14.92 -6.30 -10.99
N ALA A 486 -14.42 -6.04 -9.79
CA ALA A 486 -13.17 -5.28 -9.56
C ALA A 486 -11.88 -6.01 -10.02
N ALA A 487 -12.01 -7.19 -10.65
CA ALA A 487 -10.94 -8.04 -11.15
C ALA A 487 -11.39 -8.72 -12.45
N GLY A 488 -10.44 -9.09 -13.32
CA GLY A 488 -10.72 -9.88 -14.52
C GLY A 488 -11.40 -11.21 -14.16
N ALA A 489 -12.18 -11.77 -15.09
CA ALA A 489 -12.98 -12.99 -14.94
C ALA A 489 -12.18 -14.22 -14.49
N CYS A 490 -10.85 -14.20 -14.65
CA CYS A 490 -9.96 -15.25 -14.15
C CYS A 490 -9.70 -15.20 -12.63
N GLY A 491 -10.00 -14.09 -11.95
CA GLY A 491 -9.81 -13.96 -10.51
C GLY A 491 -8.37 -13.66 -10.06
N TYR A 492 -7.47 -13.30 -10.98
CA TYR A 492 -6.09 -12.98 -10.66
C TYR A 492 -5.89 -11.65 -9.90
N GLY A 493 -6.91 -10.80 -9.83
CA GLY A 493 -6.78 -9.46 -9.25
C GLY A 493 -5.66 -8.67 -9.93
N GLU A 494 -4.83 -7.97 -9.14
CA GLU A 494 -3.72 -7.15 -9.67
C GLU A 494 -2.67 -7.98 -10.42
N TYR A 495 -2.46 -9.24 -10.06
CA TYR A 495 -1.53 -10.13 -10.77
C TYR A 495 -1.90 -10.26 -12.25
N GLY A 496 -3.20 -10.28 -12.57
CA GLY A 496 -3.67 -10.37 -13.96
C GLY A 496 -3.30 -9.15 -14.81
N ARG A 497 -2.96 -8.01 -14.19
CA ARG A 497 -2.53 -6.79 -14.88
C ARG A 497 -1.02 -6.74 -15.12
N THR A 498 -0.24 -7.38 -14.26
CA THR A 498 1.23 -7.33 -14.29
C THR A 498 1.88 -8.61 -14.79
N VAL A 499 1.13 -9.71 -14.89
CA VAL A 499 1.65 -10.96 -15.44
C VAL A 499 2.20 -10.75 -16.84
N ASN A 500 3.34 -11.41 -17.14
CA ASN A 500 4.04 -11.29 -18.42
C ASN A 500 4.32 -9.83 -18.80
N ASP A 501 4.82 -9.05 -17.84
CA ASP A 501 5.08 -7.62 -17.96
C ASP A 501 3.86 -6.78 -18.40
N GLY A 502 2.66 -7.27 -18.12
CA GLY A 502 1.40 -6.63 -18.52
C GLY A 502 0.95 -6.96 -19.95
N ASP A 503 1.60 -7.91 -20.62
CA ASP A 503 1.12 -8.48 -21.87
C ASP A 503 0.01 -9.50 -21.58
N ALA A 504 -1.18 -8.96 -21.33
CA ALA A 504 -2.38 -9.70 -20.96
C ALA A 504 -3.47 -9.58 -22.03
N ALA A 505 -4.37 -10.55 -22.06
CA ALA A 505 -5.51 -10.56 -22.96
C ALA A 505 -6.81 -11.04 -22.29
N ALA A 506 -7.92 -10.43 -22.71
CA ALA A 506 -9.25 -11.01 -22.55
C ALA A 506 -9.62 -11.81 -23.80
N VAL A 507 -10.32 -12.92 -23.60
CA VAL A 507 -10.66 -13.86 -24.69
C VAL A 507 -12.15 -14.22 -24.69
N PRO A 508 -12.73 -14.64 -25.84
CA PRO A 508 -14.12 -15.05 -25.93
C PRO A 508 -14.37 -16.36 -25.20
N ARG A 509 -15.65 -16.69 -24.99
CA ARG A 509 -16.11 -17.89 -24.26
C ARG A 509 -15.41 -19.18 -24.68
N ARG A 510 -15.17 -19.36 -25.99
CA ARG A 510 -14.53 -20.55 -26.57
C ARG A 510 -13.10 -20.78 -26.10
N LEU A 511 -12.34 -19.70 -25.83
CA LEU A 511 -10.96 -19.77 -25.33
C LEU A 511 -10.92 -19.70 -23.79
N PHE A 512 -11.82 -18.90 -23.20
CA PHE A 512 -11.96 -18.77 -21.76
C PHE A 512 -12.36 -20.09 -21.09
N ARG A 513 -13.22 -20.89 -21.76
CA ARG A 513 -13.61 -22.25 -21.34
C ARG A 513 -14.06 -22.31 -19.86
N ASN A 514 -14.94 -21.38 -19.47
CA ASN A 514 -15.42 -21.22 -18.08
C ASN A 514 -14.28 -21.15 -17.04
N GLY A 515 -13.18 -20.48 -17.39
CA GLY A 515 -12.03 -20.29 -16.52
C GLY A 515 -10.92 -21.32 -16.67
N VAL A 516 -11.13 -22.41 -17.42
CA VAL A 516 -10.07 -23.39 -17.72
C VAL A 516 -8.96 -22.75 -18.56
N GLY A 517 -9.28 -21.78 -19.41
CA GLY A 517 -8.30 -21.05 -20.21
C GLY A 517 -7.54 -19.96 -19.47
N CYS A 518 -7.85 -19.70 -18.19
CA CYS A 518 -7.13 -18.70 -17.41
C CYS A 518 -5.68 -19.11 -17.18
N GLY A 519 -4.77 -18.17 -17.43
CA GLY A 519 -3.33 -18.41 -17.35
C GLY A 519 -2.72 -19.05 -18.60
N ALA A 520 -3.52 -19.35 -19.63
CA ALA A 520 -2.99 -19.87 -20.90
C ALA A 520 -2.24 -18.77 -21.68
N CYS A 521 -1.17 -19.16 -22.38
CA CYS A 521 -0.38 -18.26 -23.21
C CYS A 521 -0.66 -18.45 -24.71
N TYR A 522 -0.70 -17.33 -25.42
CA TYR A 522 -0.87 -17.30 -26.88
C TYR A 522 0.17 -16.38 -27.50
N LYS A 523 0.77 -16.82 -28.60
CA LYS A 523 1.54 -15.96 -29.50
C LYS A 523 0.59 -15.40 -30.55
N ILE A 524 0.54 -14.07 -30.68
CA ILE A 524 -0.37 -13.34 -31.56
C ILE A 524 0.43 -12.47 -32.52
N LYS A 525 0.15 -12.57 -33.81
CA LYS A 525 0.71 -11.74 -34.86
C LYS A 525 -0.43 -11.00 -35.57
N CYS A 526 -0.22 -9.73 -35.92
CA CYS A 526 -1.18 -9.00 -36.74
C CYS A 526 -0.75 -8.97 -38.21
N LYS A 527 -1.71 -8.72 -39.10
CA LYS A 527 -1.54 -8.85 -40.57
C LYS A 527 -1.46 -7.51 -41.31
N GLU A 528 -1.55 -6.40 -40.58
CA GLU A 528 -1.46 -5.07 -41.17
C GLU A 528 -0.01 -4.73 -41.55
N ALA A 529 0.19 -3.77 -42.47
CA ALA A 529 1.52 -3.41 -42.95
C ALA A 529 2.43 -2.82 -41.86
N GLU A 530 1.83 -2.29 -40.80
CA GLU A 530 2.49 -1.74 -39.62
C GLU A 530 2.89 -2.81 -38.61
N CYS A 531 2.53 -4.07 -38.83
CA CYS A 531 2.82 -5.18 -37.92
C CYS A 531 4.25 -5.69 -38.12
N ASN A 532 4.91 -6.03 -37.02
CA ASN A 532 6.16 -6.77 -37.08
C ASN A 532 5.90 -8.26 -37.28
N ASP A 533 6.91 -8.97 -37.79
CA ASP A 533 6.84 -10.42 -38.02
C ASP A 533 6.87 -11.24 -36.71
N ASP A 534 7.39 -10.66 -35.63
CA ASP A 534 7.59 -11.36 -34.36
C ASP A 534 6.27 -11.55 -33.60
N GLY A 535 5.38 -10.57 -33.58
CA GLY A 535 4.18 -10.53 -32.76
C GLY A 535 4.45 -10.52 -31.25
N VAL A 536 3.41 -10.77 -30.46
CA VAL A 536 3.44 -10.68 -28.99
C VAL A 536 2.97 -11.98 -28.33
N GLU A 537 3.60 -12.35 -27.22
CA GLU A 537 3.08 -13.42 -26.34
C GLU A 537 2.24 -12.80 -25.24
N VAL A 538 1.04 -13.33 -25.03
CA VAL A 538 0.10 -12.80 -24.04
C VAL A 538 -0.44 -13.89 -23.12
N VAL A 539 -0.79 -13.50 -21.90
CA VAL A 539 -1.44 -14.37 -20.92
C VAL A 539 -2.93 -14.06 -20.85
N VAL A 540 -3.77 -15.09 -20.86
CA VAL A 540 -5.21 -14.94 -20.68
C VAL A 540 -5.53 -14.65 -19.22
N THR A 541 -6.05 -13.45 -18.94
CA THR A 541 -6.37 -13.01 -17.58
C THR A 541 -7.82 -12.55 -17.40
N ASP A 542 -8.58 -12.50 -18.50
CA ASP A 542 -9.97 -12.06 -18.48
C ASP A 542 -10.81 -12.73 -19.58
N HIS A 543 -12.11 -12.55 -19.49
CA HIS A 543 -13.08 -12.89 -20.51
C HIS A 543 -13.65 -11.60 -21.10
N GLY A 544 -13.56 -11.46 -22.41
CA GLY A 544 -14.08 -10.32 -23.13
C GLY A 544 -14.48 -10.71 -24.55
N GLU A 545 -15.60 -10.21 -25.01
CA GLU A 545 -16.17 -10.55 -26.32
C GLU A 545 -16.58 -9.26 -27.01
N SER A 546 -16.12 -9.09 -28.25
CA SER A 546 -16.56 -8.06 -29.19
C SER A 546 -17.00 -8.77 -30.46
N HIS A 547 -17.94 -8.18 -31.21
CA HIS A 547 -18.55 -8.81 -32.38
C HIS A 547 -17.56 -9.21 -33.50
N GLU A 548 -16.31 -8.74 -33.43
CA GLU A 548 -15.29 -8.95 -34.48
C GLU A 548 -13.88 -9.25 -33.93
N SER A 549 -13.71 -9.56 -32.63
CA SER A 549 -12.37 -9.83 -32.10
C SER A 549 -12.28 -11.08 -31.22
N ASP A 550 -11.28 -11.90 -31.53
CA ASP A 550 -10.91 -13.09 -30.77
C ASP A 550 -10.06 -12.78 -29.53
N PHE A 551 -9.43 -11.61 -29.48
CA PHE A 551 -8.59 -11.17 -28.39
C PHE A 551 -8.79 -9.68 -28.15
N ILE A 552 -8.91 -9.31 -26.87
CA ILE A 552 -8.83 -7.91 -26.41
C ILE A 552 -7.51 -7.79 -25.65
N LEU A 553 -6.52 -7.18 -26.27
CA LEU A 553 -5.17 -7.09 -25.74
C LEU A 553 -5.00 -5.89 -24.82
N SER A 554 -4.07 -5.99 -23.87
CA SER A 554 -3.58 -4.81 -23.17
C SER A 554 -2.98 -3.81 -24.18
N GLY A 555 -3.07 -2.52 -23.88
CA GLY A 555 -2.52 -1.49 -24.78
C GLY A 555 -1.01 -1.61 -25.01
N GLN A 556 -0.29 -2.30 -24.13
CA GLN A 556 1.11 -2.62 -24.33
C GLN A 556 1.29 -3.80 -25.29
N ALA A 557 0.61 -4.92 -25.04
CA ALA A 557 0.66 -6.08 -25.93
C ALA A 557 0.25 -5.71 -27.36
N PHE A 558 -0.80 -4.89 -27.51
CA PHE A 558 -1.22 -4.41 -28.81
C PHE A 558 -0.15 -3.58 -29.53
N ALA A 559 0.57 -2.72 -28.79
CA ALA A 559 1.68 -1.94 -29.35
C ALA A 559 2.87 -2.82 -29.77
N LYS A 560 3.18 -3.86 -29.00
CA LYS A 560 4.30 -4.78 -29.27
C LYS A 560 4.14 -5.58 -30.56
N MET A 561 2.94 -5.63 -31.14
CA MET A 561 2.73 -6.22 -32.47
C MET A 561 3.14 -5.29 -33.61
N ALA A 562 3.39 -4.00 -33.35
CA ALA A 562 3.77 -3.04 -34.38
C ALA A 562 5.28 -3.04 -34.64
N GLU A 563 5.67 -2.70 -35.87
CA GLU A 563 7.02 -2.28 -36.21
C GLU A 563 7.45 -1.06 -35.38
N SER A 564 8.76 -0.97 -35.13
CA SER A 564 9.33 0.10 -34.29
C SER A 564 8.95 1.48 -34.83
N GLY A 565 8.25 2.28 -34.01
CA GLY A 565 7.77 3.62 -34.36
C GLY A 565 6.39 3.66 -35.05
N MET A 566 5.76 2.51 -35.31
CA MET A 566 4.42 2.42 -35.89
C MET A 566 3.33 2.14 -34.85
N GLU A 567 3.66 2.09 -33.56
CA GLU A 567 2.76 1.65 -32.48
C GLU A 567 1.52 2.54 -32.36
N ALA A 568 1.69 3.86 -32.50
CA ALA A 568 0.59 4.82 -32.45
C ALA A 568 -0.34 4.66 -33.67
N LYS A 569 0.22 4.32 -34.84
CA LYS A 569 -0.53 4.10 -36.07
C LYS A 569 -1.31 2.80 -36.00
N LEU A 570 -0.67 1.71 -35.56
CA LEU A 570 -1.35 0.42 -35.35
C LEU A 570 -2.51 0.58 -34.34
N LYS A 571 -2.28 1.28 -33.22
CA LYS A 571 -3.33 1.56 -32.22
C LYS A 571 -4.50 2.37 -32.76
N ALA A 572 -4.28 3.23 -33.74
CA ALA A 572 -5.34 4.06 -34.32
C ALA A 572 -6.37 3.25 -35.12
N TYR A 573 -6.04 2.06 -35.61
CA TYR A 573 -7.00 1.16 -36.25
C TYR A 573 -8.08 0.65 -35.28
N GLY A 574 -7.76 0.55 -33.99
CA GLY A 574 -8.68 0.06 -32.94
C GLY A 574 -8.92 -1.45 -32.96
N HIS A 575 -8.98 -2.06 -34.14
CA HIS A 575 -9.02 -3.51 -34.37
C HIS A 575 -8.13 -3.86 -35.57
N VAL A 576 -7.52 -5.04 -35.56
CA VAL A 576 -6.63 -5.51 -36.63
C VAL A 576 -6.84 -6.98 -36.89
N ASN A 577 -6.58 -7.44 -38.11
CA ASN A 577 -6.59 -8.86 -38.41
C ASN A 577 -5.40 -9.55 -37.75
N ILE A 578 -5.64 -10.68 -37.09
CA ILE A 578 -4.61 -11.44 -36.39
C ILE A 578 -4.55 -12.90 -36.83
N GLU A 579 -3.43 -13.53 -36.54
CA GLU A 579 -3.27 -14.97 -36.41
C GLU A 579 -2.67 -15.27 -35.03
N TYR A 580 -3.04 -16.41 -34.45
CA TYR A 580 -2.60 -16.76 -33.11
C TYR A 580 -2.38 -18.26 -32.94
N GLN A 581 -1.49 -18.62 -32.04
CA GLN A 581 -1.23 -20.00 -31.63
C GLN A 581 -1.08 -20.11 -30.11
N ARG A 582 -1.56 -21.22 -29.53
CA ARG A 582 -1.30 -21.52 -28.11
C ARG A 582 0.17 -21.89 -27.94
N VAL A 583 0.84 -21.28 -26.96
CA VAL A 583 2.26 -21.54 -26.65
C VAL A 583 2.44 -21.89 -25.18
N PRO A 584 3.52 -22.61 -24.80
CA PRO A 584 3.86 -22.80 -23.39
C PRO A 584 4.17 -21.47 -22.71
N CYS A 585 3.60 -21.25 -21.53
CA CYS A 585 3.93 -20.07 -20.72
C CYS A 585 5.34 -20.19 -20.13
N GLN A 586 6.09 -19.09 -20.12
CA GLN A 586 7.42 -19.02 -19.51
C GLN A 586 7.42 -18.01 -18.38
N TYR A 587 7.85 -18.44 -17.19
CA TYR A 587 8.03 -17.57 -16.03
C TYR A 587 9.41 -17.79 -15.42
N PRO A 588 10.50 -17.32 -16.05
CA PRO A 588 11.85 -17.50 -15.53
C PRO A 588 11.98 -17.03 -14.08
N GLY A 589 12.66 -17.82 -13.25
CA GLY A 589 12.88 -17.52 -11.83
C GLY A 589 11.64 -17.63 -10.93
N ASN A 590 10.49 -18.06 -11.45
CA ASN A 590 9.27 -18.23 -10.67
C ASN A 590 8.80 -19.69 -10.69
N ASN A 591 8.57 -20.24 -9.51
CA ASN A 591 7.85 -21.50 -9.35
C ASN A 591 6.34 -21.24 -9.49
N LEU A 592 5.56 -22.31 -9.72
CA LEU A 592 4.12 -22.26 -9.52
C LEU A 592 3.86 -21.81 -8.08
N MET A 593 3.01 -20.80 -7.91
CA MET A 593 2.63 -20.30 -6.59
C MET A 593 1.14 -20.55 -6.35
N LEU A 594 0.78 -20.78 -5.09
CA LEU A 594 -0.59 -20.96 -4.65
C LEU A 594 -0.95 -19.83 -3.69
N LYS A 595 -1.89 -18.99 -4.09
CA LYS A 595 -2.41 -17.91 -3.25
C LYS A 595 -3.71 -18.35 -2.60
N VAL A 596 -3.82 -18.16 -1.29
CA VAL A 596 -5.11 -18.21 -0.62
C VAL A 596 -5.86 -16.93 -0.98
N HIS A 597 -6.98 -17.09 -1.67
CA HIS A 597 -7.75 -16.00 -2.26
C HIS A 597 -8.32 -15.09 -1.16
N GLU A 598 -8.52 -13.81 -1.47
CA GLU A 598 -9.00 -12.78 -0.54
C GLU A 598 -10.37 -13.08 0.07
N HIS A 599 -11.15 -13.92 -0.61
CA HIS A 599 -12.48 -14.36 -0.17
C HIS A 599 -12.45 -15.58 0.75
N ALA A 600 -11.26 -16.13 1.08
CA ALA A 600 -11.15 -17.22 2.02
C ALA A 600 -11.43 -16.71 3.46
N HIS A 601 -12.18 -17.49 4.23
CA HIS A 601 -12.54 -17.19 5.61
C HIS A 601 -12.08 -18.33 6.50
N TYR A 602 -10.90 -18.16 7.11
CA TYR A 602 -10.39 -19.13 8.06
C TYR A 602 -11.34 -19.27 9.28
N PRO A 603 -11.65 -20.50 9.74
CA PRO A 603 -11.23 -21.79 9.19
C PRO A 603 -12.25 -22.43 8.22
N ASN A 604 -13.42 -21.82 8.05
CA ASN A 604 -14.61 -22.51 7.53
C ASN A 604 -14.75 -22.48 6.00
N TYR A 605 -13.98 -21.65 5.29
CA TYR A 605 -14.10 -21.53 3.84
C TYR A 605 -12.73 -21.23 3.24
N LEU A 606 -12.20 -22.16 2.46
CA LEU A 606 -10.95 -21.97 1.72
C LEU A 606 -11.29 -21.59 0.29
N ALA A 607 -10.66 -20.55 -0.21
CA ALA A 607 -10.58 -20.25 -1.63
C ALA A 607 -9.11 -20.03 -2.00
N MET A 608 -8.69 -20.48 -3.18
CA MET A 608 -7.29 -20.43 -3.62
C MET A 608 -7.17 -20.31 -5.14
N ILE A 609 -6.03 -19.80 -5.60
CA ILE A 609 -5.73 -19.57 -7.01
C ILE A 609 -4.25 -19.82 -7.29
N PHE A 610 -3.92 -20.31 -8.49
CA PHE A 610 -2.54 -20.60 -8.92
C PHE A 610 -1.96 -19.46 -9.74
N TYR A 611 -0.73 -19.04 -9.41
CA TYR A 611 0.05 -18.05 -10.16
C TYR A 611 1.25 -18.72 -10.82
N TYR A 612 1.78 -18.10 -11.88
CA TYR A 612 2.98 -18.55 -12.61
C TYR A 612 2.86 -19.99 -13.11
N GLN A 613 1.70 -20.34 -13.67
CA GLN A 613 1.45 -21.63 -14.30
C GLN A 613 2.22 -21.74 -15.62
N ALA A 614 3.48 -22.16 -15.53
CA ALA A 614 4.35 -22.38 -16.68
C ALA A 614 3.93 -23.61 -17.50
N GLY A 615 4.41 -23.70 -18.74
CA GLY A 615 4.14 -24.80 -19.65
C GLY A 615 2.82 -24.66 -20.41
N ILE A 616 2.36 -25.75 -21.03
CA ILE A 616 1.17 -25.79 -21.91
C ILE A 616 -0.07 -26.42 -21.24
N TYR A 617 0.02 -26.75 -19.95
CA TYR A 617 -1.03 -27.47 -19.24
C TYR A 617 -2.16 -26.54 -18.79
N ASP A 618 -3.39 -27.06 -18.77
CA ASP A 618 -4.54 -26.50 -18.08
C ASP A 618 -4.70 -27.19 -16.71
N ILE A 619 -5.00 -26.45 -15.64
CA ILE A 619 -5.42 -27.04 -14.37
C ILE A 619 -6.93 -27.30 -14.41
N THR A 620 -7.33 -28.57 -14.49
CA THR A 620 -8.74 -28.96 -14.69
C THR A 620 -9.42 -29.51 -13.45
N ALA A 621 -8.66 -29.91 -12.42
CA ALA A 621 -9.17 -30.36 -11.13
C ALA A 621 -8.18 -30.02 -10.01
N VAL A 622 -8.69 -29.76 -8.80
CA VAL A 622 -7.88 -29.49 -7.60
C VAL A 622 -8.53 -30.20 -6.41
N GLU A 623 -7.71 -30.81 -5.55
CA GLU A 623 -8.17 -31.57 -4.40
C GLU A 623 -7.25 -31.35 -3.19
N ILE A 624 -7.81 -31.51 -1.99
CA ILE A 624 -7.11 -31.34 -0.72
C ILE A 624 -7.15 -32.65 0.06
N PHE A 625 -6.01 -33.04 0.64
CA PHE A 625 -5.92 -34.25 1.44
C PHE A 625 -6.52 -34.03 2.84
N GLU A 626 -7.40 -34.94 3.26
CA GLU A 626 -8.00 -34.97 4.59
C GLU A 626 -7.41 -36.12 5.40
N GLU A 627 -6.50 -35.79 6.33
CA GLU A 627 -5.77 -36.80 7.12
C GLU A 627 -6.71 -37.65 7.99
N ALA A 628 -7.77 -37.07 8.54
CA ALA A 628 -8.70 -37.77 9.42
C ALA A 628 -9.37 -38.98 8.76
N ASN A 629 -9.62 -38.92 7.46
CA ASN A 629 -10.31 -39.96 6.69
C ASN A 629 -9.42 -40.58 5.60
N LEU A 630 -8.15 -40.16 5.50
CA LEU A 630 -7.17 -40.60 4.48
C LEU A 630 -7.69 -40.49 3.04
N GLN A 631 -8.42 -39.42 2.73
CA GLN A 631 -9.07 -39.24 1.44
C GLN A 631 -8.75 -37.88 0.81
N TRP A 632 -8.89 -37.81 -0.52
CA TRP A 632 -8.82 -36.55 -1.26
C TRP A 632 -10.23 -35.96 -1.41
N ARG A 633 -10.39 -34.70 -1.00
CA ARG A 633 -11.64 -33.95 -1.15
C ARG A 633 -11.50 -33.00 -2.33
N ALA A 634 -12.41 -33.10 -3.29
CA ALA A 634 -12.41 -32.24 -4.46
C ALA A 634 -12.79 -30.80 -4.12
N CYS A 635 -12.04 -29.84 -4.64
CA CYS A 635 -12.42 -28.43 -4.66
C CYS A 635 -13.39 -28.16 -5.79
N ARG A 636 -14.27 -27.19 -5.59
CA ARG A 636 -15.12 -26.65 -6.66
C ARG A 636 -14.37 -25.51 -7.36
N ARG A 637 -14.50 -25.40 -8.68
CA ARG A 637 -14.08 -24.19 -9.39
C ARG A 637 -15.15 -23.11 -9.18
N ALA A 638 -14.89 -22.16 -8.29
CA ALA A 638 -15.84 -21.11 -7.96
C ALA A 638 -16.13 -20.20 -9.17
N TYR A 639 -15.05 -19.72 -9.82
CA TYR A 639 -15.06 -18.99 -11.09
C TYR A 639 -13.63 -18.87 -11.61
N GLY A 640 -13.44 -18.65 -12.91
CA GLY A 640 -12.09 -18.40 -13.46
C GLY A 640 -11.07 -19.47 -13.09
N ALA A 641 -9.95 -19.04 -12.53
CA ALA A 641 -8.90 -19.90 -11.96
C ALA A 641 -9.04 -20.10 -10.42
N VAL A 642 -10.12 -19.64 -9.80
CA VAL A 642 -10.35 -19.73 -8.35
C VAL A 642 -11.03 -21.05 -7.99
N TRP A 643 -10.45 -21.74 -7.02
CA TRP A 643 -10.91 -23.01 -6.48
C TRP A 643 -11.29 -22.86 -5.01
N ASP A 644 -12.42 -23.42 -4.59
CA ASP A 644 -12.92 -23.29 -3.22
C ASP A 644 -13.37 -24.61 -2.58
N MET A 645 -13.43 -24.59 -1.25
CA MET A 645 -13.91 -25.67 -0.40
C MET A 645 -14.50 -25.11 0.89
N GLU A 646 -15.75 -25.47 1.16
CA GLU A 646 -16.37 -25.28 2.48
C GLU A 646 -15.84 -26.32 3.47
N ASN A 647 -15.61 -25.87 4.70
CA ASN A 647 -15.09 -26.67 5.81
C ASN A 647 -13.85 -27.49 5.40
N PRO A 648 -12.75 -26.82 5.01
CA PRO A 648 -11.51 -27.50 4.63
C PRO A 648 -10.97 -28.36 5.79
N PRO A 649 -10.16 -29.41 5.49
CA PRO A 649 -9.51 -30.21 6.53
C PRO A 649 -8.75 -29.35 7.54
N LYS A 650 -8.72 -29.79 8.81
CA LYS A 650 -7.91 -29.13 9.84
C LYS A 650 -6.46 -29.55 9.67
N GLY A 651 -5.51 -28.64 9.84
CA GLY A 651 -4.08 -28.96 9.64
C GLY A 651 -3.42 -28.09 8.58
N GLY A 652 -2.12 -28.34 8.34
CA GLY A 652 -1.50 -27.94 7.08
C GLY A 652 -2.14 -28.72 5.93
N LEU A 653 -2.42 -28.04 4.82
CA LEU A 653 -3.14 -28.63 3.70
C LEU A 653 -2.16 -29.06 2.61
N THR A 654 -2.23 -30.34 2.29
CA THR A 654 -1.62 -30.91 1.09
C THR A 654 -2.60 -30.79 -0.07
N VAL A 655 -2.18 -30.14 -1.14
CA VAL A 655 -2.99 -29.87 -2.33
C VAL A 655 -2.48 -30.70 -3.48
N ARG A 656 -3.39 -31.30 -4.27
CA ARG A 656 -3.04 -31.86 -5.58
C ARG A 656 -3.89 -31.24 -6.67
N PHE A 657 -3.35 -31.18 -7.88
CA PHE A 657 -4.09 -30.69 -9.04
C PHE A 657 -3.80 -31.54 -10.28
N PHE A 658 -4.80 -31.61 -11.15
CA PHE A 658 -4.70 -32.34 -12.41
C PHE A 658 -4.31 -31.37 -13.52
N ALA A 659 -3.07 -31.51 -14.00
CA ALA A 659 -2.53 -30.75 -15.12
C ALA A 659 -2.74 -31.54 -16.41
N SER A 660 -3.43 -30.95 -17.38
CA SER A 660 -3.77 -31.59 -18.66
C SER A 660 -3.38 -30.70 -19.83
N ALA A 661 -2.52 -31.18 -20.73
CA ALA A 661 -2.18 -30.45 -21.94
C ALA A 661 -3.28 -30.66 -22.99
N SER A 662 -3.80 -29.59 -23.58
CA SER A 662 -4.81 -29.72 -24.65
C SER A 662 -4.22 -30.17 -25.99
N VAL A 663 -2.88 -30.16 -26.12
CA VAL A 663 -2.16 -30.34 -27.41
C VAL A 663 -1.26 -31.59 -27.39
N ALA A 664 -0.84 -32.06 -26.21
CA ALA A 664 -0.10 -33.29 -26.01
C ALA A 664 -0.95 -34.23 -25.16
N ALA A 665 -1.01 -35.53 -25.46
CA ALA A 665 -1.77 -36.52 -24.70
C ALA A 665 -1.14 -36.83 -23.33
N GLU A 666 -0.75 -35.79 -22.60
CA GLU A 666 -0.06 -35.84 -21.32
C GLU A 666 -0.93 -35.14 -20.27
N ALA A 667 -1.35 -35.93 -19.28
CA ALA A 667 -2.07 -35.44 -18.12
C ALA A 667 -1.54 -36.13 -16.87
N LYS A 668 -1.33 -35.37 -15.79
CA LYS A 668 -0.77 -35.87 -14.54
C LYS A 668 -1.35 -35.18 -13.32
N TRP A 669 -1.45 -35.92 -12.23
CA TRP A 669 -1.65 -35.35 -10.90
C TRP A 669 -0.31 -34.84 -10.36
N VAL A 670 -0.28 -33.59 -9.93
CA VAL A 670 0.85 -32.99 -9.23
C VAL A 670 0.44 -32.78 -7.78
N VAL A 671 1.28 -33.24 -6.84
CA VAL A 671 1.02 -33.15 -5.40
C VAL A 671 1.99 -32.13 -4.79
N VAL A 672 1.45 -31.22 -3.99
CA VAL A 672 2.20 -30.22 -3.22
C VAL A 672 1.90 -30.40 -1.74
N ALA A 673 2.81 -31.06 -1.05
CA ALA A 673 2.66 -31.42 0.36
C ALA A 673 2.73 -30.19 1.27
N ASN A 674 1.77 -30.06 2.18
CA ASN A 674 1.73 -29.05 3.25
C ASN A 674 1.98 -27.60 2.79
N VAL A 675 1.57 -27.27 1.57
CA VAL A 675 1.81 -25.97 0.94
C VAL A 675 1.03 -24.84 1.62
N ILE A 676 -0.16 -25.14 2.15
CA ILE A 676 -0.96 -24.18 2.92
C ILE A 676 -0.78 -24.52 4.41
N PRO A 677 -0.25 -23.61 5.25
CA PRO A 677 0.01 -23.89 6.66
C PRO A 677 -1.28 -23.94 7.49
N LEU A 678 -1.22 -24.50 8.70
CA LEU A 678 -2.37 -24.66 9.62
C LEU A 678 -3.16 -23.37 9.86
N ALA A 679 -2.48 -22.22 9.96
CA ALA A 679 -3.09 -20.90 10.20
C ALA A 679 -2.96 -20.02 8.96
N TRP A 680 -3.42 -20.54 7.82
CA TRP A 680 -3.41 -19.81 6.56
C TRP A 680 -4.26 -18.55 6.62
N GLN A 681 -3.83 -17.52 5.90
CA GLN A 681 -4.49 -16.22 5.85
C GLN A 681 -4.88 -15.88 4.42
N ALA A 682 -6.04 -15.24 4.26
CA ALA A 682 -6.47 -14.72 2.98
C ALA A 682 -5.46 -13.69 2.43
N GLY A 683 -5.22 -13.74 1.12
CA GLY A 683 -4.28 -12.87 0.42
C GLY A 683 -2.82 -13.34 0.42
N VAL A 684 -2.46 -14.35 1.21
CA VAL A 684 -1.08 -14.86 1.28
C VAL A 684 -0.77 -15.79 0.11
N VAL A 685 0.44 -15.67 -0.44
CA VAL A 685 0.97 -16.48 -1.53
C VAL A 685 2.02 -17.45 -0.99
N TYR A 686 1.90 -18.72 -1.36
CA TYR A 686 2.79 -19.80 -0.97
C TYR A 686 3.52 -20.33 -2.20
N ASP A 687 4.84 -20.47 -2.11
CA ASP A 687 5.65 -21.11 -3.15
C ASP A 687 5.45 -22.64 -3.06
N THR A 688 5.09 -23.27 -4.19
CA THR A 688 4.90 -24.72 -4.25
C THR A 688 6.21 -25.50 -4.46
N SER A 689 7.30 -24.81 -4.80
CA SER A 689 8.57 -25.39 -5.29
C SER A 689 8.42 -26.25 -6.56
N ILE A 690 7.25 -26.20 -7.22
CA ILE A 690 6.98 -26.91 -8.47
C ILE A 690 7.25 -25.98 -9.65
N GLN A 691 7.97 -26.49 -10.65
CA GLN A 691 8.00 -25.91 -11.98
C GLN A 691 7.28 -26.85 -12.94
N LEU A 692 6.31 -26.30 -13.67
CA LEU A 692 5.64 -26.99 -14.77
C LEU A 692 6.41 -26.65 -16.05
N SER A 693 7.02 -27.66 -16.67
CA SER A 693 7.73 -27.56 -17.95
C SER A 693 6.88 -28.10 -19.08
#